data_AF-A0A9W6HY37-F1
#
_entry.id   AF-A0A9W6HY37-F1
#
_cell.length_a   1.000
_cell.length_b   1.000
_cell.length_c   1.000
_cell.angle_alpha   90.00
_cell.angle_beta   90.00
_cell.angle_gamma   90.00
#
_symmetry.space_group_name_H-M   'P 1'
#
loop_
_entity.id
_entity.type
_entity.pdbx_description
1 polymer ?
#
loop_
_entity_poly.entity_id
_entity_poly.type
_entity_poly.pdbx_seq_one_letter_code
_entity_poly.pdbx_strand_id
1 'polypeptide(L)'
;MSGSNAPSPPVARPGGNRDGRGARGRAWGRSRALLPGLTGTLPGLTGTHVNRVVLVVAAAVLVVGIGFGTGYRSSQAAFGDGSAYLQKGGSVVHVNADNQSVDAQTAKNLASGDETLEVVQVGPDSVYVVNNDTGEVTRLPTATLAAEQVERRPASKGELDVVTGGGQTYLVDAKTGTLSKLEGKGAGPGQVAVPAPVTGAVVDSKGTAWAYAPASGELLEIVDGRVANRQRVAEPGERAALTLVADAPVLYREETGEAGLYGSGGLRRQLHLDAQHGVVAAPGASGTTLAVVVPGGRVLVTGDFASDAVRKVELPGRGSHAFGPPVVHRGRVYVPDFTVHRVLVVEPVTGEVSSVQVPGSSDDFQLVSRDDRVWVSDPYSRIVMAFDSTGRKTSIDVGDGRGVADKPLTTPTPTPSAVSTPTPASTPSHVSAPPPPVITATRRGPTPRSTGKPPVAKPSRTAEPELETVPDLVGLDREEACARLRPNLRCSAVAQPDGEGETGKVISSDPAAGERVERGAVVAVVYRGPATVPNLVGMPATQACAALQQARLTCREQDQGLAATAAQIGVVTTQEPKAGAQAATGTAVVVGRPSQVQVGSYVNQSVDAACAAVQQAGLTCVQREAGQGAPARVVQAQSPAAGTGLAAGGTVTVDFLGDPAVPDVRGQTPDAACQALRAAKLECAPNDNAQTQDVNKVLAQDPAPGTRVQAGKAVSYTFESTAPVTLNRFKSPAPNRANHLSIGGGPAGWSAQSSLGRVYPQDQAGSIAGLAVVHQFRCAKAGCAEPGSYYFSTNPAESAGFVREGPAFACFQDAVAGTRELHALMNGQGTWVWAVPGTGEWNQFTSTGFSDRFRVCNIW
;
A
#
# COMPACT_ATOMS: atom_id res chain seq x y z
N MET A 1 -0.60 -43.32 -48.31
CA MET A 1 -1.30 -43.95 -47.18
C MET A 1 -2.36 -42.94 -46.75
N SER A 2 -3.61 -43.03 -47.21
CA SER A 2 -4.65 -43.98 -46.78
C SER A 2 -4.83 -43.98 -45.25
N GLY A 3 -6.01 -43.67 -44.69
CA GLY A 3 -7.28 -43.40 -45.37
C GLY A 3 -8.37 -42.78 -44.47
N SER A 4 -9.59 -42.75 -45.02
CA SER A 4 -10.70 -41.86 -44.62
C SER A 4 -11.84 -42.59 -43.86
N ASN A 5 -12.85 -41.79 -43.45
CA ASN A 5 -14.26 -42.14 -43.11
C ASN A 5 -14.52 -42.69 -41.68
N ALA A 6 -15.35 -42.07 -40.81
CA ALA A 6 -16.77 -41.66 -40.89
C ALA A 6 -17.77 -42.86 -40.58
N PRO A 7 -19.09 -42.66 -40.27
CA PRO A 7 -19.57 -42.85 -38.88
C PRO A 7 -20.93 -43.59 -38.68
N SER A 8 -21.36 -43.77 -37.40
CA SER A 8 -22.78 -43.99 -36.93
C SER A 8 -23.45 -45.36 -37.20
N PRO A 9 -24.67 -45.72 -36.68
CA PRO A 9 -25.54 -45.21 -35.58
C PRO A 9 -26.04 -46.32 -34.57
N PRO A 10 -27.35 -46.55 -34.23
CA PRO A 10 -28.02 -46.11 -32.98
C PRO A 10 -28.81 -47.21 -32.18
N VAL A 11 -29.54 -46.83 -31.10
CA VAL A 11 -30.79 -47.43 -30.49
C VAL A 11 -30.98 -46.87 -29.05
N ALA A 12 -32.15 -46.59 -28.43
CA ALA A 12 -33.54 -46.33 -28.87
C ALA A 12 -34.34 -45.61 -27.73
N ARG A 13 -35.57 -45.14 -28.02
CA ARG A 13 -36.58 -44.64 -27.03
C ARG A 13 -37.51 -45.78 -26.55
N PRO A 14 -38.43 -45.55 -25.60
CA PRO A 14 -39.81 -45.17 -26.02
C PRO A 14 -40.54 -44.17 -25.09
N GLY A 15 -41.64 -43.57 -25.60
CA GLY A 15 -42.56 -42.72 -24.83
C GLY A 15 -43.34 -41.67 -25.64
N GLY A 16 -44.43 -42.06 -26.33
CA GLY A 16 -45.53 -41.14 -26.73
C GLY A 16 -46.60 -41.08 -25.62
N ASN A 17 -47.76 -40.42 -25.69
CA ASN A 17 -48.51 -39.68 -26.74
C ASN A 17 -49.68 -38.93 -25.99
N ARG A 18 -50.48 -37.97 -26.50
CA ARG A 18 -50.70 -37.32 -27.82
C ARG A 18 -51.44 -35.96 -27.62
N ASP A 19 -51.84 -35.33 -28.73
CA ASP A 19 -52.93 -34.35 -28.98
C ASP A 19 -52.73 -32.87 -28.57
N GLY A 20 -53.15 -31.86 -29.36
CA GLY A 20 -53.62 -31.90 -30.75
C GLY A 20 -54.55 -30.74 -31.17
N ARG A 21 -54.04 -29.83 -32.03
CA ARG A 21 -54.70 -28.64 -32.69
C ARG A 21 -54.67 -27.32 -31.87
N GLY A 22 -54.41 -26.14 -32.47
CA GLY A 22 -53.96 -25.89 -33.85
C GLY A 22 -53.81 -24.40 -34.26
N ALA A 23 -53.32 -24.21 -35.49
CA ALA A 23 -53.42 -23.03 -36.39
C ALA A 23 -52.72 -21.67 -36.06
N ARG A 24 -51.65 -21.38 -36.84
CA ARG A 24 -51.42 -20.22 -37.75
C ARG A 24 -52.10 -18.87 -37.42
N GLY A 25 -51.46 -17.69 -37.51
CA GLY A 25 -50.06 -17.35 -37.81
C GLY A 25 -49.86 -15.91 -38.37
N ARG A 26 -48.60 -15.44 -38.41
CA ARG A 26 -48.01 -14.32 -39.19
C ARG A 26 -48.60 -12.88 -39.12
N ALA A 27 -47.79 -12.01 -38.48
CA ALA A 27 -47.09 -10.84 -39.06
C ALA A 27 -47.78 -9.44 -39.21
N TRP A 28 -47.16 -8.48 -38.49
CA TRP A 28 -46.77 -7.10 -38.90
C TRP A 28 -47.81 -6.12 -39.46
N GLY A 29 -48.01 -4.98 -38.77
CA GLY A 29 -48.76 -3.82 -39.30
C GLY A 29 -48.90 -2.62 -38.36
N ARG A 30 -47.97 -1.67 -38.44
CA ARG A 30 -47.85 -0.41 -37.69
C ARG A 30 -49.12 0.47 -37.51
N SER A 31 -49.11 1.25 -36.42
CA SER A 31 -49.50 2.69 -36.30
C SER A 31 -50.81 3.11 -35.59
N ARG A 32 -50.62 4.03 -34.62
CA ARG A 32 -51.45 5.18 -34.19
C ARG A 32 -52.85 4.95 -33.57
N ALA A 33 -52.88 5.18 -32.26
CA ALA A 33 -53.72 6.16 -31.53
C ALA A 33 -55.21 6.35 -31.89
N LEU A 34 -56.08 6.18 -30.88
CA LEU A 34 -56.86 7.28 -30.26
C LEU A 34 -57.61 6.81 -28.99
N LEU A 35 -57.75 7.73 -28.01
CA LEU A 35 -58.69 7.70 -26.88
C LEU A 35 -60.15 7.80 -27.38
N PRO A 36 -61.25 7.51 -26.61
CA PRO A 36 -61.43 7.97 -25.21
C PRO A 36 -62.38 7.16 -24.27
N GLY A 37 -62.59 7.71 -23.06
CA GLY A 37 -63.70 7.37 -22.14
C GLY A 37 -63.28 6.51 -20.93
N LEU A 38 -63.88 6.61 -19.73
CA LEU A 38 -64.92 7.52 -19.24
C LEU A 38 -64.81 7.66 -17.69
N THR A 39 -65.58 8.57 -17.10
CA THR A 39 -65.43 9.09 -15.72
C THR A 39 -66.23 8.36 -14.63
N GLY A 40 -65.70 8.35 -13.40
CA GLY A 40 -66.45 8.12 -12.14
C GLY A 40 -66.63 6.66 -11.72
N THR A 41 -66.80 6.30 -10.44
CA THR A 41 -66.82 7.08 -9.18
C THR A 41 -66.62 6.11 -7.99
N LEU A 42 -66.06 6.58 -6.87
CA LEU A 42 -66.01 5.84 -5.59
C LEU A 42 -67.41 5.71 -4.96
N PRO A 43 -67.66 4.62 -4.21
CA PRO A 43 -67.62 4.70 -2.74
C PRO A 43 -66.75 3.56 -2.13
N GLY A 44 -66.28 3.59 -0.89
CA GLY A 44 -66.62 4.46 0.23
C GLY A 44 -67.06 3.61 1.42
N LEU A 45 -66.15 3.33 2.36
CA LEU A 45 -66.46 2.74 3.67
C LEU A 45 -65.82 3.58 4.78
N THR A 46 -66.68 4.10 5.64
CA THR A 46 -66.38 5.05 6.72
C THR A 46 -66.35 4.39 8.09
N GLY A 47 -65.43 4.87 8.93
CA GLY A 47 -65.70 5.16 10.36
C GLY A 47 -65.11 4.14 11.36
N THR A 48 -64.59 4.53 12.53
CA THR A 48 -64.54 5.85 13.22
C THR A 48 -63.24 5.92 14.07
N HIS A 49 -62.45 7.00 14.04
CA HIS A 49 -62.41 8.15 15.01
C HIS A 49 -62.29 7.73 16.50
N VAL A 50 -61.45 8.32 17.38
CA VAL A 50 -61.02 9.74 17.56
C VAL A 50 -59.60 9.89 18.19
N ASN A 51 -58.89 10.94 17.77
CA ASN A 51 -57.73 11.66 18.35
C ASN A 51 -57.11 11.26 19.72
N ARG A 52 -55.76 11.30 19.75
CA ARG A 52 -55.03 12.27 20.58
C ARG A 52 -53.67 12.65 19.98
N VAL A 53 -53.38 13.95 19.93
CA VAL A 53 -52.07 14.50 19.55
C VAL A 53 -51.14 14.50 20.77
N VAL A 54 -49.95 13.89 20.63
CA VAL A 54 -48.77 14.18 21.45
C VAL A 54 -47.55 14.08 20.53
N LEU A 55 -46.62 15.04 20.62
CA LEU A 55 -45.34 15.00 19.91
C LEU A 55 -44.55 13.74 20.30
N VAL A 56 -44.01 13.04 19.30
CA VAL A 56 -42.75 12.30 19.49
C VAL A 56 -41.79 12.80 18.42
N VAL A 57 -40.77 13.50 18.93
CA VAL A 57 -39.49 13.89 18.33
C VAL A 57 -39.23 13.30 16.93
N ALA A 58 -38.95 14.19 15.98
CA ALA A 58 -38.21 13.84 14.78
C ALA A 58 -36.82 13.35 15.19
N ALA A 59 -36.72 12.08 15.55
CA ALA A 59 -35.45 11.38 15.58
C ALA A 59 -35.01 11.33 14.12
N ALA A 60 -34.14 12.27 13.76
CA ALA A 60 -33.32 12.13 12.58
C ALA A 60 -32.53 10.83 12.78
N VAL A 61 -33.05 9.73 12.22
CA VAL A 61 -32.20 8.64 11.80
C VAL A 61 -31.25 9.33 10.84
N LEU A 62 -30.02 9.53 11.30
CA LEU A 62 -28.93 9.98 10.47
C LEU A 62 -28.66 8.80 9.55
N VAL A 63 -29.46 8.73 8.47
CA VAL A 63 -29.23 7.84 7.36
C VAL A 63 -27.90 8.32 6.81
N VAL A 64 -26.83 7.65 7.24
CA VAL A 64 -25.58 7.60 6.50
C VAL A 64 -25.97 6.94 5.20
N GLY A 65 -26.42 7.77 4.26
CA GLY A 65 -26.54 7.37 2.88
C GLY A 65 -25.14 6.95 2.50
N ILE A 66 -24.96 5.66 2.22
CA ILE A 66 -23.79 5.19 1.52
C ILE A 66 -23.89 5.85 0.15
N GLY A 67 -23.29 7.04 0.05
CA GLY A 67 -23.20 7.77 -1.18
C GLY A 67 -22.39 6.94 -2.16
N PHE A 68 -22.69 7.09 -3.44
CA PHE A 68 -21.89 6.45 -4.46
C PHE A 68 -20.46 7.01 -4.37
N GLY A 69 -19.46 6.15 -4.16
CA GLY A 69 -18.07 6.59 -3.89
C GLY A 69 -17.73 6.88 -2.42
N THR A 70 -18.69 6.94 -1.48
CA THR A 70 -18.37 7.17 -0.05
C THR A 70 -17.99 5.89 0.70
N GLY A 71 -17.66 4.81 -0.01
CA GLY A 71 -17.31 3.50 0.54
C GLY A 71 -15.85 3.16 0.25
N TYR A 72 -15.06 2.95 1.31
CA TYR A 72 -13.60 2.84 1.23
C TYR A 72 -13.07 1.66 0.40
N ARG A 73 -12.04 1.96 -0.39
CA ARG A 73 -11.36 1.07 -1.35
C ARG A 73 -10.68 -0.15 -0.74
N SER A 74 -10.94 -1.35 -1.25
CA SER A 74 -9.88 -2.35 -1.42
C SER A 74 -9.52 -2.45 -2.89
N SER A 75 -8.22 -2.56 -3.18
CA SER A 75 -7.72 -2.88 -4.51
C SER A 75 -6.54 -3.84 -4.38
N GLN A 76 -6.61 -4.97 -5.07
CA GLN A 76 -5.50 -5.93 -5.09
C GLN A 76 -4.50 -5.52 -6.18
N ALA A 77 -3.24 -5.29 -5.79
CA ALA A 77 -2.11 -5.38 -6.69
C ALA A 77 -1.37 -6.70 -6.45
N ALA A 78 -0.75 -7.23 -7.50
CA ALA A 78 -0.09 -8.54 -7.49
C ALA A 78 1.26 -8.55 -6.74
N PHE A 79 1.77 -7.38 -6.35
CA PHE A 79 3.01 -7.20 -5.60
C PHE A 79 2.83 -6.01 -4.65
N GLY A 80 3.25 -6.18 -3.41
CA GLY A 80 3.15 -5.16 -2.36
C GLY A 80 4.37 -5.19 -1.46
N ASP A 81 4.82 -4.01 -1.04
CA ASP A 81 5.96 -3.78 -0.14
C ASP A 81 5.50 -3.40 1.28
N GLY A 82 4.21 -3.58 1.56
CA GLY A 82 3.61 -3.29 2.87
C GLY A 82 3.14 -1.84 2.97
N SER A 83 2.71 -1.23 1.87
CA SER A 83 2.38 0.19 1.77
C SER A 83 0.93 0.50 1.35
N ALA A 84 0.55 1.76 1.47
CA ALA A 84 -0.68 2.32 0.91
C ALA A 84 -0.55 3.82 0.60
N TYR A 85 -1.37 4.29 -0.34
CA TYR A 85 -1.63 5.71 -0.56
C TYR A 85 -2.88 6.14 0.21
N LEU A 86 -2.77 7.18 1.04
CA LEU A 86 -3.82 7.61 1.96
C LEU A 86 -3.97 9.14 1.96
N GLN A 87 -5.17 9.63 2.29
CA GLN A 87 -5.39 11.07 2.53
C GLN A 87 -4.68 11.51 3.83
N LYS A 88 -4.01 12.67 3.77
CA LYS A 88 -3.50 13.42 4.94
C LYS A 88 -3.85 14.89 4.76
N GLY A 89 -4.93 15.32 5.41
CA GLY A 89 -5.59 16.60 5.22
C GLY A 89 -5.89 16.85 3.75
N GLY A 90 -5.47 17.99 3.23
CA GLY A 90 -5.60 18.31 1.81
C GLY A 90 -4.64 17.56 0.86
N SER A 91 -3.75 16.69 1.33
CA SER A 91 -2.73 16.00 0.53
C SER A 91 -2.95 14.48 0.47
N VAL A 92 -2.25 13.79 -0.43
CA VAL A 92 -2.07 12.32 -0.41
C VAL A 92 -0.62 11.98 -0.05
N VAL A 93 -0.45 10.98 0.83
CA VAL A 93 0.83 10.41 1.29
C VAL A 93 0.95 8.95 0.88
N HIS A 94 2.18 8.49 0.64
CA HIS A 94 2.55 7.08 0.61
C HIS A 94 3.09 6.69 1.99
N VAL A 95 2.62 5.57 2.54
CA VAL A 95 2.95 5.13 3.89
C VAL A 95 3.37 3.68 3.86
N ASN A 96 4.53 3.34 4.41
CA ASN A 96 5.01 1.97 4.54
C ASN A 96 4.91 1.50 6.01
N ALA A 97 4.21 0.39 6.24
CA ALA A 97 3.95 -0.11 7.59
C ALA A 97 5.12 -0.91 8.19
N ASP A 98 6.01 -1.47 7.37
CA ASP A 98 7.11 -2.31 7.84
C ASP A 98 8.32 -1.49 8.33
N ASN A 99 8.55 -0.32 7.72
CA ASN A 99 9.54 0.66 8.20
C ASN A 99 8.94 1.82 9.03
N GLN A 100 7.61 1.87 9.16
CA GLN A 100 6.85 2.91 9.88
C GLN A 100 7.17 4.34 9.42
N SER A 101 7.25 4.56 8.10
CA SER A 101 7.61 5.87 7.54
C SER A 101 6.69 6.32 6.40
N VAL A 102 6.75 7.62 6.13
CA VAL A 102 6.23 8.24 4.90
C VAL A 102 7.42 8.50 3.99
N ASP A 103 7.41 7.86 2.83
CA ASP A 103 8.46 7.93 1.81
C ASP A 103 8.07 8.78 0.59
N ALA A 104 6.78 9.11 0.42
CA ALA A 104 6.35 10.12 -0.55
C ALA A 104 5.10 10.92 -0.11
N GLN A 105 4.98 12.17 -0.59
CA GLN A 105 3.79 13.01 -0.43
C GLN A 105 3.59 13.88 -1.67
N THR A 106 2.33 14.10 -2.05
CA THR A 106 1.94 15.10 -3.06
C THR A 106 2.48 16.50 -2.73
N ALA A 107 3.17 17.13 -3.68
CA ALA A 107 3.81 18.44 -3.48
C ALA A 107 2.82 19.63 -3.38
N LYS A 108 1.53 19.39 -3.67
CA LYS A 108 0.43 20.35 -3.56
C LYS A 108 -0.75 19.67 -2.90
N ASN A 109 -1.57 20.45 -2.19
CA ASN A 109 -2.87 19.97 -1.73
C ASN A 109 -3.84 19.80 -2.91
N LEU A 110 -4.59 18.70 -2.90
CA LEU A 110 -5.69 18.34 -3.79
C LEU A 110 -7.08 18.66 -3.20
N ALA A 111 -7.12 19.02 -1.91
CA ALA A 111 -8.31 19.47 -1.19
C ALA A 111 -8.07 20.79 -0.43
N SER A 112 -9.14 21.54 -0.21
CA SER A 112 -9.16 22.78 0.56
C SER A 112 -10.03 22.63 1.82
N GLY A 113 -9.59 23.16 2.96
CA GLY A 113 -10.35 23.06 4.21
C GLY A 113 -10.48 21.61 4.70
N ASP A 114 -11.72 21.16 4.85
CA ASP A 114 -12.19 19.87 5.37
C ASP A 114 -12.62 18.87 4.27
N GLU A 115 -12.48 19.22 2.98
CA GLU A 115 -12.87 18.40 1.82
C GLU A 115 -12.37 16.93 1.85
N THR A 116 -13.23 16.02 1.41
CA THR A 116 -13.00 14.57 1.42
C THR A 116 -12.38 14.07 0.11
N LEU A 117 -11.25 13.35 0.23
CA LEU A 117 -10.56 12.70 -0.90
C LEU A 117 -10.74 11.18 -0.83
N GLU A 118 -11.34 10.59 -1.87
CA GLU A 118 -11.29 9.14 -2.10
C GLU A 118 -10.00 8.82 -2.87
N VAL A 119 -9.13 7.98 -2.30
CA VAL A 119 -7.83 7.60 -2.88
C VAL A 119 -7.91 6.16 -3.39
N VAL A 120 -7.75 5.97 -4.70
CA VAL A 120 -7.87 4.68 -5.38
C VAL A 120 -6.57 4.35 -6.12
N GLN A 121 -5.77 3.42 -5.60
CA GLN A 121 -4.55 2.98 -6.28
C GLN A 121 -4.86 2.05 -7.45
N VAL A 122 -4.39 2.43 -8.64
CA VAL A 122 -4.65 1.77 -9.94
C VAL A 122 -3.35 1.17 -10.44
N GLY A 123 -3.14 -0.11 -10.14
CA GLY A 123 -1.90 -0.81 -10.46
C GLY A 123 -0.70 -0.34 -9.61
N PRO A 124 0.54 -0.59 -10.08
CA PRO A 124 1.75 -0.08 -9.45
C PRO A 124 2.08 1.37 -9.85
N ASP A 125 1.62 1.82 -11.02
CA ASP A 125 2.12 3.03 -11.69
C ASP A 125 1.28 4.29 -11.44
N SER A 126 0.06 4.16 -10.87
CA SER A 126 -0.86 5.29 -10.74
C SER A 126 -1.80 5.19 -9.54
N VAL A 127 -2.20 6.35 -9.03
CA VAL A 127 -3.25 6.54 -8.03
C VAL A 127 -4.22 7.56 -8.59
N TYR A 128 -5.52 7.29 -8.49
CA TYR A 128 -6.57 8.26 -8.79
C TYR A 128 -7.13 8.80 -7.47
N VAL A 129 -7.47 10.09 -7.46
CA VAL A 129 -8.01 10.81 -6.32
C VAL A 129 -9.28 11.51 -6.76
N VAL A 130 -10.40 11.18 -6.13
CA VAL A 130 -11.69 11.86 -6.33
C VAL A 130 -11.91 12.81 -5.16
N ASN A 131 -12.00 14.11 -5.44
CA ASN A 131 -12.43 15.10 -4.46
C ASN A 131 -13.96 15.17 -4.49
N ASN A 132 -14.60 14.60 -3.48
CA ASN A 132 -16.04 14.37 -3.47
C ASN A 132 -16.86 15.67 -3.32
N ASP A 133 -16.27 16.73 -2.74
CA ASP A 133 -16.92 18.02 -2.53
C ASP A 133 -16.90 18.93 -3.76
N THR A 134 -15.93 18.73 -4.66
CA THR A 134 -15.75 19.53 -5.89
C THR A 134 -16.13 18.75 -7.17
N GLY A 135 -16.11 17.42 -7.14
CA GLY A 135 -16.26 16.56 -8.31
C GLY A 135 -15.02 16.55 -9.22
N GLU A 136 -13.83 16.88 -8.68
CA GLU A 136 -12.57 16.81 -9.42
C GLU A 136 -11.93 15.41 -9.30
N VAL A 137 -11.41 14.90 -10.42
CA VAL A 137 -10.69 13.62 -10.49
C VAL A 137 -9.25 13.90 -10.93
N THR A 138 -8.29 13.50 -10.11
CA THR A 138 -6.86 13.71 -10.32
C THR A 138 -6.14 12.37 -10.41
N ARG A 139 -5.27 12.21 -11.39
CA ARG A 139 -4.33 11.10 -11.52
C ARG A 139 -2.98 11.53 -10.93
N LEU A 140 -2.32 10.61 -10.23
CA LEU A 140 -1.01 10.75 -9.62
C LEU A 140 -0.14 9.60 -10.12
N PRO A 141 0.84 9.82 -11.02
CA PRO A 141 1.82 8.80 -11.36
C PRO A 141 2.66 8.49 -10.12
N THR A 142 2.72 7.23 -9.68
CA THR A 142 3.37 6.85 -8.40
C THR A 142 4.85 7.22 -8.36
N ALA A 143 5.53 7.21 -9.51
CA ALA A 143 6.92 7.63 -9.66
C ALA A 143 7.18 9.14 -9.41
N THR A 144 6.15 9.99 -9.33
CA THR A 144 6.32 11.45 -9.18
C THR A 144 5.35 12.13 -8.19
N LEU A 145 4.18 11.54 -7.98
CA LEU A 145 3.02 12.15 -7.31
C LEU A 145 2.68 13.57 -7.79
N ALA A 146 2.98 13.86 -9.07
CA ALA A 146 2.55 15.08 -9.74
C ALA A 146 1.05 14.99 -10.03
N ALA A 147 0.31 16.04 -9.67
CA ALA A 147 -1.14 16.12 -9.88
C ALA A 147 -1.50 16.36 -11.36
N GLU A 148 -2.06 15.34 -12.01
CA GLU A 148 -2.61 15.38 -13.35
C GLU A 148 -4.15 15.43 -13.26
N GLN A 149 -4.78 16.59 -13.42
CA GLN A 149 -6.25 16.66 -13.45
C GLN A 149 -6.76 15.95 -14.72
N VAL A 150 -7.58 14.90 -14.55
CA VAL A 150 -8.09 14.07 -15.67
C VAL A 150 -9.55 14.35 -16.01
N GLU A 151 -10.38 14.69 -15.01
CA GLU A 151 -11.81 14.98 -15.22
C GLU A 151 -12.31 15.96 -14.15
N ARG A 152 -13.38 16.72 -14.44
CA ARG A 152 -14.05 17.63 -13.51
C ARG A 152 -15.56 17.67 -13.75
N ARG A 153 -16.34 17.10 -12.83
CA ARG A 153 -17.83 17.03 -12.90
C ARG A 153 -18.51 17.58 -11.64
N PRO A 154 -18.53 18.90 -11.43
CA PRO A 154 -19.14 19.51 -10.24
C PRO A 154 -20.65 19.27 -10.11
N ALA A 155 -21.33 18.89 -11.20
CA ALA A 155 -22.75 18.51 -11.19
C ALA A 155 -23.01 17.13 -10.54
N SER A 156 -22.00 16.27 -10.49
CA SER A 156 -22.04 14.90 -9.93
C SER A 156 -21.13 14.76 -8.69
N LYS A 157 -20.82 15.87 -8.00
CA LYS A 157 -20.07 15.83 -6.75
C LYS A 157 -20.76 14.94 -5.70
N GLY A 158 -19.99 14.12 -4.98
CA GLY A 158 -20.49 13.07 -4.08
C GLY A 158 -21.23 11.92 -4.76
N GLU A 159 -21.21 11.86 -6.11
CA GLU A 159 -21.83 10.83 -6.95
C GLU A 159 -20.84 10.30 -8.02
N LEU A 160 -19.54 10.61 -7.88
CA LEU A 160 -18.43 10.10 -8.70
C LEU A 160 -17.70 8.98 -7.98
N ASP A 161 -17.10 8.08 -8.75
CA ASP A 161 -16.41 6.91 -8.21
C ASP A 161 -15.37 6.37 -9.21
N VAL A 162 -14.17 5.97 -8.76
CA VAL A 162 -13.21 5.20 -9.57
C VAL A 162 -13.21 3.71 -9.20
N VAL A 163 -13.58 2.86 -10.16
CA VAL A 163 -13.50 1.39 -10.07
C VAL A 163 -12.35 0.86 -10.90
N THR A 164 -11.64 -0.16 -10.40
CA THR A 164 -10.47 -0.74 -11.09
C THR A 164 -10.33 -2.25 -10.85
N GLY A 165 -9.91 -2.99 -11.87
CA GLY A 165 -9.72 -4.45 -11.84
C GLY A 165 -9.21 -4.97 -13.19
N GLY A 166 -8.39 -6.02 -13.20
CA GLY A 166 -7.84 -6.61 -14.44
C GLY A 166 -7.13 -5.65 -15.40
N GLY A 167 -6.50 -4.60 -14.86
CA GLY A 167 -5.86 -3.54 -15.66
C GLY A 167 -6.85 -2.60 -16.39
N GLN A 168 -8.15 -2.67 -16.08
CA GLN A 168 -9.17 -1.74 -16.56
C GLN A 168 -9.61 -0.82 -15.43
N THR A 169 -9.83 0.46 -15.76
CA THR A 169 -10.21 1.50 -14.81
C THR A 169 -11.29 2.38 -15.42
N TYR A 170 -12.35 2.62 -14.65
CA TYR A 170 -13.50 3.42 -15.07
C TYR A 170 -13.84 4.46 -14.00
N LEU A 171 -14.09 5.70 -14.42
CA LEU A 171 -14.83 6.69 -13.66
C LEU A 171 -16.33 6.45 -13.85
N VAL A 172 -17.02 6.08 -12.78
CA VAL A 172 -18.46 5.91 -12.71
C VAL A 172 -19.08 7.24 -12.26
N ASP A 173 -20.10 7.67 -12.98
CA ASP A 173 -20.96 8.80 -12.65
C ASP A 173 -22.34 8.22 -12.32
N ALA A 174 -22.63 8.10 -11.03
CA ALA A 174 -23.83 7.44 -10.53
C ALA A 174 -25.10 8.19 -10.94
N LYS A 175 -24.99 9.52 -10.93
CA LYS A 175 -26.05 10.48 -11.26
C LYS A 175 -26.51 10.36 -12.69
N THR A 176 -25.56 10.35 -13.64
CA THR A 176 -25.86 10.30 -15.08
C THR A 176 -25.92 8.87 -15.62
N GLY A 177 -25.54 7.86 -14.83
CA GLY A 177 -25.43 6.48 -15.27
C GLY A 177 -24.39 6.33 -16.36
N THR A 178 -23.15 6.79 -16.12
CA THR A 178 -22.09 6.80 -17.14
C THR A 178 -20.79 6.23 -16.61
N LEU A 179 -20.25 5.19 -17.25
CA LEU A 179 -18.92 4.66 -16.96
C LEU A 179 -17.94 5.12 -18.04
N SER A 180 -16.94 5.90 -17.66
CA SER A 180 -15.94 6.51 -18.55
C SER A 180 -14.60 5.82 -18.34
N LYS A 181 -14.07 5.13 -19.35
CA LYS A 181 -12.76 4.45 -19.25
C LYS A 181 -11.62 5.48 -19.13
N LEU A 182 -10.69 5.26 -18.18
CA LEU A 182 -9.59 6.20 -17.89
C LEU A 182 -8.23 5.83 -18.52
N GLU A 183 -8.00 4.57 -18.91
CA GLU A 183 -6.68 4.10 -19.40
C GLU A 183 -6.76 3.39 -20.77
N GLY A 184 -5.76 3.60 -21.64
CA GLY A 184 -5.56 2.87 -22.91
C GLY A 184 -5.08 3.71 -24.12
N LYS A 185 -4.23 3.14 -25.01
CA LYS A 185 -3.80 3.83 -26.24
C LYS A 185 -4.98 4.12 -27.17
N GLY A 186 -5.20 5.40 -27.49
CA GLY A 186 -6.33 5.88 -28.28
C GLY A 186 -7.56 6.30 -27.46
N ALA A 187 -7.47 6.31 -26.12
CA ALA A 187 -8.56 6.70 -25.24
C ALA A 187 -8.81 8.23 -25.22
N GLY A 188 -9.72 8.69 -26.08
CA GLY A 188 -10.79 9.55 -25.57
C GLY A 188 -11.77 8.67 -24.75
N PRO A 189 -12.63 9.25 -23.89
CA PRO A 189 -13.46 8.45 -23.00
C PRO A 189 -14.48 7.63 -23.79
N GLY A 190 -14.26 6.32 -23.85
CA GLY A 190 -15.29 5.35 -24.21
C GLY A 190 -16.34 5.35 -23.12
N GLN A 191 -17.31 6.27 -23.22
CA GLN A 191 -18.39 6.40 -22.26
C GLN A 191 -19.47 5.34 -22.51
N VAL A 192 -19.73 4.53 -21.48
CA VAL A 192 -20.79 3.54 -21.45
C VAL A 192 -21.98 4.12 -20.70
N ALA A 193 -23.03 4.46 -21.44
CA ALA A 193 -24.31 4.83 -20.84
C ALA A 193 -25.05 3.59 -20.31
N VAL A 194 -25.41 3.62 -19.04
CA VAL A 194 -26.23 2.63 -18.34
C VAL A 194 -27.49 3.32 -17.77
N PRO A 195 -28.56 2.59 -17.40
CA PRO A 195 -29.72 3.21 -16.79
C PRO A 195 -29.33 3.92 -15.49
N ALA A 196 -29.78 5.16 -15.32
CA ALA A 196 -29.48 6.00 -14.16
C ALA A 196 -30.65 5.99 -13.14
N PRO A 197 -30.38 6.19 -11.84
CA PRO A 197 -29.05 6.18 -11.23
C PRO A 197 -28.46 4.77 -11.19
N VAL A 198 -27.15 4.68 -10.96
CA VAL A 198 -26.47 3.44 -10.55
C VAL A 198 -26.38 3.47 -9.01
N THR A 199 -26.48 2.34 -8.30
CA THR A 199 -26.20 2.28 -6.84
C THR A 199 -25.04 1.38 -6.41
N GLY A 200 -24.40 0.67 -7.34
CA GLY A 200 -23.04 0.18 -7.13
C GLY A 200 -22.35 -0.21 -8.44
N ALA A 201 -21.03 -0.13 -8.47
CA ALA A 201 -20.20 -0.60 -9.57
C ALA A 201 -18.91 -1.26 -9.05
N VAL A 202 -18.44 -2.31 -9.72
CA VAL A 202 -17.20 -3.04 -9.40
C VAL A 202 -16.51 -3.51 -10.69
N VAL A 203 -15.22 -3.86 -10.63
CA VAL A 203 -14.47 -4.45 -11.76
C VAL A 203 -13.75 -5.69 -11.29
N ASP A 204 -13.98 -6.84 -11.94
CA ASP A 204 -13.32 -8.11 -11.59
C ASP A 204 -11.85 -8.18 -12.09
N SER A 205 -11.12 -9.22 -11.67
CA SER A 205 -9.71 -9.42 -12.02
C SER A 205 -9.46 -9.64 -13.53
N LYS A 206 -10.52 -9.83 -14.32
CA LYS A 206 -10.46 -9.94 -15.79
C LYS A 206 -10.70 -8.61 -16.49
N GLY A 207 -11.09 -7.56 -15.74
CA GLY A 207 -11.40 -6.25 -16.29
C GLY A 207 -12.87 -6.07 -16.69
N THR A 208 -13.75 -7.01 -16.34
CA THR A 208 -15.19 -6.88 -16.57
C THR A 208 -15.77 -5.93 -15.53
N ALA A 209 -16.36 -4.82 -15.99
CA ALA A 209 -17.09 -3.93 -15.10
C ALA A 209 -18.52 -4.44 -14.91
N TRP A 210 -19.02 -4.38 -13.68
CA TRP A 210 -20.37 -4.75 -13.29
C TRP A 210 -21.03 -3.53 -12.64
N ALA A 211 -22.23 -3.17 -13.08
CA ALA A 211 -22.96 -2.01 -12.54
C ALA A 211 -24.43 -2.37 -12.28
N TYR A 212 -24.97 -1.95 -11.14
CA TYR A 212 -26.37 -2.17 -10.78
C TYR A 212 -27.19 -0.88 -10.87
N ALA A 213 -28.28 -0.93 -11.65
CA ALA A 213 -29.20 0.17 -11.89
C ALA A 213 -30.58 -0.11 -11.28
N PRO A 214 -30.89 0.41 -10.08
CA PRO A 214 -32.15 0.13 -9.37
C PRO A 214 -33.38 0.57 -10.16
N ALA A 215 -33.35 1.69 -10.89
CA ALA A 215 -34.50 2.21 -11.64
C ALA A 215 -35.07 1.19 -12.65
N SER A 216 -34.24 0.28 -13.15
CA SER A 216 -34.65 -0.82 -14.03
C SER A 216 -34.62 -2.21 -13.36
N GLY A 217 -34.02 -2.34 -12.18
CA GLY A 217 -33.73 -3.63 -11.52
C GLY A 217 -32.67 -4.46 -12.25
N GLU A 218 -31.76 -3.81 -13.00
CA GLU A 218 -30.80 -4.48 -13.90
C GLU A 218 -29.38 -4.48 -13.33
N LEU A 219 -28.72 -5.64 -13.37
CA LEU A 219 -27.27 -5.79 -13.30
C LEU A 219 -26.72 -5.84 -14.73
N LEU A 220 -25.77 -4.95 -15.03
CA LEU A 220 -25.16 -4.81 -16.33
C LEU A 220 -23.72 -5.33 -16.30
N GLU A 221 -23.39 -6.20 -17.26
CA GLU A 221 -22.05 -6.70 -17.52
C GLU A 221 -21.43 -5.85 -18.62
N ILE A 222 -20.22 -5.31 -18.39
CA ILE A 222 -19.57 -4.36 -19.28
C ILE A 222 -18.16 -4.89 -19.61
N VAL A 223 -17.95 -5.22 -20.88
CA VAL A 223 -16.70 -5.76 -21.43
C VAL A 223 -16.21 -4.80 -22.51
N ASP A 224 -14.91 -4.47 -22.49
CA ASP A 224 -14.26 -3.57 -23.47
C ASP A 224 -14.99 -2.25 -23.72
N GLY A 225 -15.56 -1.65 -22.66
CA GLY A 225 -16.31 -0.40 -22.77
C GLY A 225 -17.64 -0.53 -23.51
N ARG A 226 -18.31 -1.69 -23.43
CA ARG A 226 -19.67 -1.90 -23.97
C ARG A 226 -20.47 -2.79 -23.02
N VAL A 227 -21.78 -2.53 -22.91
CA VAL A 227 -22.70 -3.45 -22.21
C VAL A 227 -22.79 -4.75 -23.00
N ALA A 228 -22.22 -5.82 -22.45
CA ALA A 228 -22.22 -7.16 -23.02
C ALA A 228 -23.50 -7.93 -22.65
N ASN A 229 -24.04 -7.69 -21.45
CA ASN A 229 -25.20 -8.40 -20.92
C ASN A 229 -26.04 -7.51 -19.99
N ARG A 230 -27.32 -7.85 -19.85
CA ARG A 230 -28.27 -7.21 -18.93
C ARG A 230 -29.11 -8.28 -18.25
N GLN A 231 -29.08 -8.29 -16.93
CA GLN A 231 -29.78 -9.29 -16.12
C GLN A 231 -30.77 -8.56 -15.21
N ARG A 232 -32.07 -8.90 -15.27
CA ARG A 232 -33.03 -8.47 -14.25
C ARG A 232 -32.78 -9.30 -12.99
N VAL A 233 -32.36 -8.62 -11.92
CA VAL A 233 -31.86 -9.25 -10.67
C VAL A 233 -32.65 -8.84 -9.43
N ALA A 234 -33.44 -7.78 -9.56
CA ALA A 234 -34.22 -7.12 -8.53
C ALA A 234 -35.47 -6.49 -9.17
N GLU A 235 -36.44 -6.08 -8.36
CA GLU A 235 -37.58 -5.30 -8.87
C GLU A 235 -37.18 -3.85 -9.18
N PRO A 236 -37.85 -3.17 -10.14
CA PRO A 236 -37.59 -1.76 -10.42
C PRO A 236 -37.81 -0.87 -9.19
N GLY A 237 -36.76 -0.18 -8.76
CA GLY A 237 -36.74 0.69 -7.59
C GLY A 237 -36.23 0.04 -6.29
N GLU A 238 -36.01 -1.29 -6.27
CA GLU A 238 -35.45 -2.00 -5.12
C GLU A 238 -34.02 -1.53 -4.83
N ARG A 239 -33.65 -1.43 -3.54
CA ARG A 239 -32.29 -1.05 -3.13
C ARG A 239 -31.38 -2.27 -2.98
N ALA A 240 -30.23 -2.20 -3.63
CA ALA A 240 -29.18 -3.21 -3.49
C ALA A 240 -27.78 -2.61 -3.60
N ALA A 241 -26.87 -3.20 -2.81
CA ALA A 241 -25.44 -2.93 -2.83
C ALA A 241 -24.72 -3.98 -3.69
N LEU A 242 -23.70 -3.55 -4.44
CA LEU A 242 -22.88 -4.40 -5.30
C LEU A 242 -21.44 -4.43 -4.79
N THR A 243 -20.89 -5.62 -4.59
CA THR A 243 -19.51 -5.84 -4.13
C THR A 243 -18.87 -7.03 -4.86
N LEU A 244 -17.62 -7.36 -4.54
CA LEU A 244 -16.92 -8.54 -5.06
C LEU A 244 -16.64 -9.54 -3.95
N VAL A 245 -16.97 -10.80 -4.18
CA VAL A 245 -16.60 -11.94 -3.33
C VAL A 245 -16.04 -13.04 -4.23
N ALA A 246 -14.86 -13.58 -3.89
CA ALA A 246 -14.14 -14.56 -4.70
C ALA A 246 -14.04 -14.19 -6.20
N ASP A 247 -13.76 -12.90 -6.47
CA ASP A 247 -13.67 -12.31 -7.82
C ASP A 247 -14.96 -12.42 -8.66
N ALA A 248 -16.12 -12.49 -8.01
CA ALA A 248 -17.42 -12.49 -8.66
C ALA A 248 -18.31 -11.37 -8.10
N PRO A 249 -19.16 -10.74 -8.94
CA PRO A 249 -20.13 -9.75 -8.50
C PRO A 249 -21.15 -10.38 -7.55
N VAL A 250 -21.27 -9.82 -6.35
CA VAL A 250 -22.30 -10.16 -5.38
C VAL A 250 -23.22 -8.96 -5.19
N LEU A 251 -24.49 -9.15 -5.52
CA LEU A 251 -25.56 -8.20 -5.26
C LEU A 251 -26.25 -8.59 -3.95
N TYR A 252 -26.23 -7.72 -2.96
CA TYR A 252 -26.98 -7.87 -1.72
C TYR A 252 -28.18 -6.93 -1.74
N ARG A 253 -29.39 -7.48 -1.62
CA ARG A 253 -30.66 -6.73 -1.62
C ARG A 253 -31.01 -6.34 -0.17
N GLU A 254 -31.03 -5.04 0.09
CA GLU A 254 -31.11 -4.47 1.46
C GLU A 254 -32.44 -4.83 2.14
N GLU A 255 -33.53 -4.85 1.38
CA GLU A 255 -34.89 -5.07 1.91
C GLU A 255 -35.17 -6.53 2.25
N THR A 256 -34.61 -7.48 1.48
CA THR A 256 -34.84 -8.93 1.70
C THR A 256 -33.73 -9.62 2.48
N GLY A 257 -32.54 -9.01 2.59
CA GLY A 257 -31.37 -9.63 3.21
C GLY A 257 -30.81 -10.81 2.40
N GLU A 258 -31.03 -10.83 1.08
CA GLU A 258 -30.52 -11.87 0.18
C GLU A 258 -29.26 -11.39 -0.55
N ALA A 259 -28.27 -12.28 -0.67
CA ALA A 259 -27.03 -12.02 -1.39
C ALA A 259 -26.87 -13.02 -2.54
N GLY A 260 -26.98 -12.55 -3.79
CA GLY A 260 -26.80 -13.33 -5.00
C GLY A 260 -25.40 -13.12 -5.59
N LEU A 261 -24.69 -14.20 -5.90
CA LEU A 261 -23.43 -14.20 -6.65
C LEU A 261 -23.73 -14.47 -8.13
N TYR A 262 -23.32 -13.56 -9.01
CA TYR A 262 -23.65 -13.58 -10.44
C TYR A 262 -22.44 -13.89 -11.32
N GLY A 263 -22.71 -14.08 -12.61
CA GLY A 263 -21.72 -14.08 -13.69
C GLY A 263 -22.46 -13.96 -15.02
N SER A 264 -21.73 -14.10 -16.14
CA SER A 264 -22.29 -13.85 -17.48
C SER A 264 -23.50 -14.73 -17.84
N GLY A 265 -23.61 -15.91 -17.21
CA GLY A 265 -24.75 -16.84 -17.38
C GLY A 265 -25.95 -16.59 -16.47
N GLY A 266 -25.94 -15.58 -15.60
CA GLY A 266 -26.99 -15.30 -14.61
C GLY A 266 -26.54 -15.50 -13.16
N LEU A 267 -27.53 -15.70 -12.27
CA LEU A 267 -27.33 -16.08 -10.87
C LEU A 267 -26.60 -17.44 -10.77
N ARG A 268 -25.53 -17.51 -9.98
CA ARG A 268 -24.72 -18.72 -9.77
C ARG A 268 -24.94 -19.36 -8.40
N ARG A 269 -25.12 -18.55 -7.35
CA ARG A 269 -25.38 -18.99 -5.96
C ARG A 269 -26.13 -17.87 -5.23
N GLN A 270 -26.97 -18.22 -4.25
CA GLN A 270 -27.67 -17.24 -3.42
C GLN A 270 -27.61 -17.66 -1.95
N LEU A 271 -27.34 -16.69 -1.07
CA LEU A 271 -27.40 -16.85 0.39
C LEU A 271 -28.53 -15.97 0.94
N HIS A 272 -29.25 -16.48 1.94
CA HIS A 272 -30.19 -15.69 2.73
C HIS A 272 -29.53 -15.36 4.07
N LEU A 273 -29.23 -14.09 4.32
CA LEU A 273 -28.45 -13.67 5.49
C LEU A 273 -29.32 -13.31 6.70
N ASP A 274 -30.62 -13.04 6.48
CA ASP A 274 -31.55 -12.54 7.52
C ASP A 274 -30.94 -11.32 8.25
N ALA A 275 -30.61 -10.31 7.44
CA ALA A 275 -29.73 -9.20 7.82
C ALA A 275 -30.18 -7.88 7.17
N GLN A 276 -31.49 -7.62 7.09
CA GLN A 276 -32.08 -6.49 6.34
C GLN A 276 -31.53 -5.12 6.78
N HIS A 277 -31.51 -4.16 5.84
CA HIS A 277 -31.00 -2.79 6.05
C HIS A 277 -29.54 -2.75 6.54
N GLY A 278 -28.73 -3.73 6.10
CA GLY A 278 -27.34 -3.86 6.47
C GLY A 278 -26.38 -3.09 5.55
N VAL A 279 -25.30 -2.58 6.14
CA VAL A 279 -24.17 -1.98 5.43
C VAL A 279 -23.23 -3.10 4.99
N VAL A 280 -22.99 -3.21 3.68
CA VAL A 280 -22.24 -4.30 3.05
C VAL A 280 -20.74 -4.02 3.03
N ALA A 281 -19.94 -5.09 3.07
CA ALA A 281 -18.50 -5.03 2.95
C ALA A 281 -18.01 -4.34 1.67
N ALA A 282 -16.96 -3.55 1.83
CA ALA A 282 -16.29 -2.85 0.74
C ALA A 282 -15.88 -3.80 -0.42
N PRO A 283 -15.91 -3.32 -1.69
CA PRO A 283 -15.42 -4.09 -2.83
C PRO A 283 -14.00 -4.62 -2.62
N GLY A 284 -13.73 -5.84 -3.08
CA GLY A 284 -12.39 -6.44 -3.03
C GLY A 284 -12.06 -7.19 -1.73
N ALA A 285 -13.07 -7.60 -0.96
CA ALA A 285 -12.92 -8.57 0.13
C ALA A 285 -12.20 -9.84 -0.37
N SER A 286 -11.03 -10.15 0.19
CA SER A 286 -10.25 -11.33 -0.20
C SER A 286 -10.86 -12.59 0.41
N GLY A 287 -11.38 -13.50 -0.42
CA GLY A 287 -11.93 -14.78 0.00
C GLY A 287 -13.38 -14.98 -0.42
N THR A 288 -14.06 -15.93 0.21
CA THR A 288 -15.42 -16.39 -0.12
C THR A 288 -16.50 -15.80 0.76
N THR A 289 -16.14 -14.92 1.70
CA THR A 289 -17.05 -14.41 2.72
C THR A 289 -17.53 -12.99 2.41
N LEU A 290 -18.85 -12.82 2.34
CA LEU A 290 -19.51 -11.52 2.41
C LEU A 290 -19.73 -11.14 3.88
N ALA A 291 -19.46 -9.90 4.25
CA ALA A 291 -19.81 -9.35 5.56
C ALA A 291 -20.84 -8.22 5.42
N VAL A 292 -21.79 -8.16 6.35
CA VAL A 292 -22.88 -7.18 6.40
C VAL A 292 -23.09 -6.78 7.86
N VAL A 293 -22.94 -5.50 8.21
CA VAL A 293 -23.26 -5.00 9.55
C VAL A 293 -24.65 -4.37 9.55
N VAL A 294 -25.53 -4.80 10.46
CA VAL A 294 -26.89 -4.29 10.60
C VAL A 294 -26.92 -3.25 11.73
N PRO A 295 -26.99 -1.93 11.46
CA PRO A 295 -26.74 -0.93 12.50
C PRO A 295 -27.80 -0.91 13.60
N GLY A 296 -29.08 -1.01 13.23
CA GLY A 296 -30.19 -1.09 14.19
C GLY A 296 -30.18 -2.35 15.06
N GLY A 297 -29.63 -3.45 14.56
CA GLY A 297 -29.45 -4.69 15.32
C GLY A 297 -28.17 -4.74 16.15
N ARG A 298 -27.14 -3.96 15.76
CA ARG A 298 -25.74 -4.11 16.22
C ARG A 298 -25.23 -5.54 16.03
N VAL A 299 -25.50 -6.12 14.86
CA VAL A 299 -25.07 -7.48 14.51
C VAL A 299 -24.22 -7.42 13.24
N LEU A 300 -23.06 -8.06 13.28
CA LEU A 300 -22.33 -8.43 12.08
C LEU A 300 -22.85 -9.79 11.60
N VAL A 301 -23.26 -9.87 10.34
CA VAL A 301 -23.61 -11.12 9.66
C VAL A 301 -22.56 -11.41 8.58
N THR A 302 -22.02 -12.62 8.58
CA THR A 302 -21.10 -13.08 7.54
C THR A 302 -21.66 -14.29 6.82
N GLY A 303 -21.72 -14.26 5.49
CA GLY A 303 -22.15 -15.38 4.65
C GLY A 303 -21.02 -15.88 3.76
N ASP A 304 -20.68 -17.16 3.85
CA ASP A 304 -19.60 -17.75 3.07
C ASP A 304 -20.11 -18.49 1.82
N PHE A 305 -19.75 -17.95 0.64
CA PHE A 305 -20.14 -18.45 -0.68
C PHE A 305 -19.40 -19.71 -1.15
N ALA A 306 -18.53 -20.32 -0.33
CA ALA A 306 -18.03 -21.67 -0.58
C ALA A 306 -18.86 -22.73 0.17
N SER A 307 -19.14 -22.47 1.45
CA SER A 307 -19.71 -23.43 2.41
C SER A 307 -21.20 -23.24 2.76
N ASP A 308 -21.84 -22.18 2.27
CA ASP A 308 -23.18 -21.69 2.69
C ASP A 308 -23.28 -21.33 4.19
N ALA A 309 -22.15 -21.24 4.90
CA ALA A 309 -22.15 -20.91 6.32
C ALA A 309 -22.55 -19.44 6.53
N VAL A 310 -23.70 -19.21 7.14
CA VAL A 310 -24.11 -17.90 7.66
C VAL A 310 -23.85 -17.85 9.16
N ARG A 311 -23.14 -16.81 9.63
CA ARG A 311 -22.81 -16.58 11.03
C ARG A 311 -23.27 -15.18 11.44
N LYS A 312 -23.72 -15.03 12.67
CA LYS A 312 -24.11 -13.74 13.27
C LYS A 312 -23.28 -13.51 14.54
N VAL A 313 -22.74 -12.30 14.72
CA VAL A 313 -21.97 -11.88 15.89
C VAL A 313 -22.53 -10.56 16.40
N GLU A 314 -22.87 -10.49 17.69
CA GLU A 314 -23.33 -9.25 18.32
C GLU A 314 -22.15 -8.29 18.56
N LEU A 315 -22.36 -7.01 18.26
CA LEU A 315 -21.35 -5.96 18.38
C LEU A 315 -21.47 -5.18 19.70
N PRO A 316 -20.35 -4.94 20.42
CA PRO A 316 -20.35 -4.35 21.75
C PRO A 316 -20.69 -2.87 21.75
N GLY A 317 -21.68 -2.47 22.55
CA GLY A 317 -22.10 -1.08 22.69
C GLY A 317 -23.43 -0.91 23.43
N ARG A 318 -23.95 0.31 23.46
CA ARG A 318 -25.30 0.66 23.91
C ARG A 318 -25.80 1.86 23.10
N GLY A 319 -27.08 1.85 22.72
CA GLY A 319 -27.66 2.87 21.84
C GLY A 319 -27.47 2.54 20.36
N SER A 320 -27.84 3.48 19.49
CA SER A 320 -27.64 3.40 18.05
C SER A 320 -26.19 3.74 17.68
N HIS A 321 -25.56 2.91 16.85
CA HIS A 321 -24.22 3.15 16.32
C HIS A 321 -24.29 3.38 14.80
N ALA A 322 -23.50 4.35 14.32
CA ALA A 322 -23.23 4.57 12.91
C ALA A 322 -22.03 3.70 12.50
N PHE A 323 -22.31 2.48 12.06
CA PHE A 323 -21.28 1.60 11.51
C PHE A 323 -21.05 1.90 10.02
N GLY A 324 -19.78 1.97 9.63
CA GLY A 324 -19.38 2.09 8.23
C GLY A 324 -19.26 0.73 7.51
N PRO A 325 -18.88 0.74 6.21
CA PRO A 325 -18.63 -0.48 5.44
C PRO A 325 -17.55 -1.36 6.09
N PRO A 326 -17.84 -2.64 6.40
CA PRO A 326 -16.84 -3.54 6.96
C PRO A 326 -15.80 -3.97 5.93
N VAL A 327 -14.58 -4.25 6.37
CA VAL A 327 -13.50 -4.80 5.55
C VAL A 327 -13.20 -6.23 6.00
N VAL A 328 -13.33 -7.18 5.07
CA VAL A 328 -12.99 -8.59 5.30
C VAL A 328 -11.54 -8.84 4.90
N HIS A 329 -10.73 -9.33 5.83
CA HIS A 329 -9.32 -9.62 5.60
C HIS A 329 -8.85 -10.84 6.40
N ARG A 330 -8.35 -11.86 5.69
CA ARG A 330 -7.75 -13.10 6.26
C ARG A 330 -8.57 -13.77 7.37
N GLY A 331 -9.89 -13.85 7.16
CA GLY A 331 -10.84 -14.49 8.10
C GLY A 331 -11.46 -13.53 9.11
N ARG A 332 -10.87 -12.35 9.34
CA ARG A 332 -11.41 -11.32 10.24
C ARG A 332 -12.24 -10.28 9.50
N VAL A 333 -13.07 -9.59 10.25
CA VAL A 333 -13.87 -8.47 9.77
C VAL A 333 -13.61 -7.23 10.62
N TYR A 334 -13.18 -6.16 9.97
CA TYR A 334 -12.91 -4.86 10.57
C TYR A 334 -14.14 -3.97 10.33
N VAL A 335 -14.84 -3.58 11.39
CA VAL A 335 -16.07 -2.79 11.32
C VAL A 335 -15.80 -1.36 11.84
N PRO A 336 -15.92 -0.31 11.02
CA PRO A 336 -15.84 1.07 11.49
C PRO A 336 -17.04 1.39 12.39
N ASP A 337 -16.82 1.97 13.56
CA ASP A 337 -17.84 2.48 14.48
C ASP A 337 -17.60 3.99 14.68
N PHE A 338 -18.22 4.80 13.82
CA PHE A 338 -18.01 6.24 13.74
C PHE A 338 -18.53 6.97 15.00
N THR A 339 -19.63 6.49 15.59
CA THR A 339 -20.26 7.07 16.79
C THR A 339 -19.32 7.22 17.99
N VAL A 340 -18.31 6.36 18.10
CA VAL A 340 -17.29 6.42 19.15
C VAL A 340 -15.86 6.35 18.59
N HIS A 341 -15.72 6.64 17.29
CA HIS A 341 -14.45 6.79 16.57
C HIS A 341 -13.44 5.63 16.78
N ARG A 342 -13.90 4.38 16.58
CA ARG A 342 -13.10 3.15 16.79
C ARG A 342 -13.34 2.11 15.69
N VAL A 343 -12.38 1.23 15.45
CA VAL A 343 -12.58 0.03 14.63
C VAL A 343 -12.81 -1.19 15.52
N LEU A 344 -13.86 -1.96 15.26
CA LEU A 344 -14.07 -3.27 15.86
C LEU A 344 -13.37 -4.33 15.01
N VAL A 345 -12.60 -5.22 15.63
CA VAL A 345 -11.97 -6.36 14.95
C VAL A 345 -12.69 -7.63 15.41
N VAL A 346 -13.43 -8.24 14.49
CA VAL A 346 -14.30 -9.39 14.74
C VAL A 346 -13.68 -10.64 14.11
N GLU A 347 -13.66 -11.73 14.87
CA GLU A 347 -13.28 -13.08 14.43
C GLU A 347 -14.57 -13.92 14.29
N PRO A 348 -15.21 -14.00 13.10
CA PRO A 348 -16.58 -14.51 12.96
C PRO A 348 -16.71 -16.00 13.30
N VAL A 349 -15.60 -16.75 13.30
CA VAL A 349 -15.59 -18.18 13.63
C VAL A 349 -15.75 -18.41 15.13
N THR A 350 -15.09 -17.59 15.96
CA THR A 350 -15.15 -17.67 17.43
C THR A 350 -16.24 -16.77 18.03
N GLY A 351 -16.65 -15.73 17.30
CA GLY A 351 -17.51 -14.67 17.82
C GLY A 351 -16.77 -13.65 18.68
N GLU A 352 -15.44 -13.71 18.73
CA GLU A 352 -14.62 -12.76 19.49
C GLU A 352 -14.66 -11.37 18.83
N VAL A 353 -14.86 -10.34 19.65
CA VAL A 353 -14.83 -8.94 19.22
C VAL A 353 -13.87 -8.16 20.11
N SER A 354 -12.83 -7.60 19.50
CA SER A 354 -11.97 -6.59 20.11
C SER A 354 -12.23 -5.22 19.48
N SER A 355 -11.72 -4.15 20.09
CA SER A 355 -11.89 -2.78 19.57
C SER A 355 -10.61 -1.97 19.72
N VAL A 356 -10.28 -1.19 18.68
CA VAL A 356 -9.12 -0.31 18.66
C VAL A 356 -9.60 1.12 18.44
N GLN A 357 -9.26 2.03 19.35
CA GLN A 357 -9.49 3.45 19.18
C GLN A 357 -8.77 3.96 17.94
N VAL A 358 -9.48 4.68 17.06
CA VAL A 358 -8.85 5.38 15.94
C VAL A 358 -8.31 6.72 16.46
N PRO A 359 -7.05 7.08 16.13
CA PRO A 359 -6.54 8.43 16.33
C PRO A 359 -7.20 9.39 15.35
N GLY A 360 -7.56 10.57 15.84
CA GLY A 360 -8.37 11.53 15.09
C GLY A 360 -9.61 11.97 15.86
N SER A 361 -10.42 12.80 15.20
CA SER A 361 -11.67 13.32 15.74
C SER A 361 -12.66 13.73 14.65
N SER A 362 -12.45 13.28 13.41
CA SER A 362 -13.39 13.48 12.31
C SER A 362 -14.66 12.66 12.54
N ASP A 363 -15.77 13.09 11.92
CA ASP A 363 -17.06 12.39 12.04
C ASP A 363 -17.01 10.97 11.42
N ASP A 364 -16.08 10.71 10.49
CA ASP A 364 -15.75 9.40 9.94
C ASP A 364 -14.22 9.16 9.84
N PHE A 365 -13.84 7.98 9.36
CA PHE A 365 -12.45 7.61 9.08
C PHE A 365 -12.39 6.45 8.08
N GLN A 366 -11.28 6.34 7.34
CA GLN A 366 -11.13 5.43 6.20
C GLN A 366 -10.65 4.03 6.61
N LEU A 367 -11.15 2.97 5.97
CA LEU A 367 -10.62 1.60 6.04
C LEU A 367 -10.28 1.07 4.65
N VAL A 368 -8.99 0.85 4.38
CA VAL A 368 -8.49 0.37 3.08
C VAL A 368 -7.82 -0.98 3.24
N SER A 369 -8.18 -2.00 2.43
CA SER A 369 -7.44 -3.27 2.40
C SER A 369 -6.49 -3.29 1.19
N ARG A 370 -5.19 -3.39 1.49
CA ARG A 370 -4.08 -3.25 0.53
C ARG A 370 -2.83 -3.94 1.09
N ASP A 371 -2.00 -4.53 0.23
CA ASP A 371 -0.70 -5.11 0.60
C ASP A 371 -0.76 -6.10 1.78
N ASP A 372 -1.75 -6.99 1.75
CA ASP A 372 -2.06 -7.96 2.81
C ASP A 372 -2.28 -7.33 4.21
N ARG A 373 -2.78 -6.10 4.24
CA ARG A 373 -3.06 -5.31 5.46
C ARG A 373 -4.42 -4.63 5.39
N VAL A 374 -4.96 -4.28 6.55
CA VAL A 374 -6.07 -3.31 6.69
C VAL A 374 -5.52 -2.01 7.28
N TRP A 375 -5.57 -0.96 6.49
CA TRP A 375 -5.19 0.41 6.83
C TRP A 375 -6.40 1.14 7.41
N VAL A 376 -6.18 1.91 8.47
CA VAL A 376 -7.20 2.71 9.16
C VAL A 376 -6.66 4.11 9.38
N SER A 377 -7.31 5.12 8.82
CA SER A 377 -6.84 6.51 8.81
C SER A 377 -7.98 7.51 8.88
N ASP A 378 -7.98 8.35 9.92
CA ASP A 378 -8.68 9.65 9.90
C ASP A 378 -7.82 10.63 9.05
N PRO A 379 -8.37 11.27 8.00
CA PRO A 379 -7.65 12.24 7.18
C PRO A 379 -6.94 13.35 7.95
N TYR A 380 -7.47 13.76 9.10
CA TYR A 380 -6.97 14.87 9.91
C TYR A 380 -6.20 14.40 11.17
N SER A 381 -5.85 13.11 11.23
CA SER A 381 -4.91 12.57 12.21
C SER A 381 -3.47 12.54 11.70
N ARG A 382 -2.51 12.63 12.62
CA ARG A 382 -1.10 12.29 12.35
C ARG A 382 -0.87 10.79 12.32
N ILE A 383 -1.76 9.97 12.90
CA ILE A 383 -1.46 8.58 13.22
C ILE A 383 -2.33 7.65 12.39
N VAL A 384 -1.72 7.05 11.38
CA VAL A 384 -2.33 5.95 10.61
C VAL A 384 -2.11 4.64 11.36
N MET A 385 -3.07 3.72 11.28
CA MET A 385 -2.92 2.35 11.78
C MET A 385 -2.94 1.35 10.63
N ALA A 386 -2.14 0.29 10.73
CA ALA A 386 -2.15 -0.82 9.78
C ALA A 386 -2.20 -2.14 10.55
N PHE A 387 -3.13 -3.01 10.20
CA PHE A 387 -3.25 -4.37 10.73
C PHE A 387 -2.70 -5.35 9.71
N ASP A 388 -1.68 -6.14 10.07
CA ASP A 388 -1.16 -7.20 9.21
C ASP A 388 -2.09 -8.43 9.18
N SER A 389 -1.78 -9.41 8.34
CA SER A 389 -2.59 -10.63 8.19
C SER A 389 -2.70 -11.49 9.45
N THR A 390 -1.85 -11.28 10.47
CA THR A 390 -2.01 -11.90 11.79
C THR A 390 -2.99 -11.15 12.70
N GLY A 391 -3.42 -9.95 12.31
CA GLY A 391 -4.24 -9.03 13.10
C GLY A 391 -3.42 -8.10 13.99
N ARG A 392 -2.08 -8.15 13.90
CA ARG A 392 -1.20 -7.30 14.70
C ARG A 392 -1.22 -5.87 14.15
N LYS A 393 -1.54 -4.94 15.04
CA LYS A 393 -1.60 -3.50 14.76
C LYS A 393 -0.20 -2.87 14.77
N THR A 394 0.07 -2.05 13.76
CA THR A 394 1.16 -1.07 13.69
C THR A 394 0.56 0.33 13.66
N SER A 395 1.25 1.32 14.23
CA SER A 395 0.86 2.73 14.16
C SER A 395 2.02 3.55 13.58
N ILE A 396 1.71 4.44 12.63
CA ILE A 396 2.69 5.21 11.86
C ILE A 396 2.38 6.70 12.01
N ASP A 397 3.37 7.52 12.37
CA ASP A 397 3.24 8.99 12.35
C ASP A 397 3.48 9.48 10.92
N VAL A 398 2.42 9.94 10.25
CA VAL A 398 2.50 10.47 8.89
C VAL A 398 2.94 11.94 8.84
N GLY A 399 3.40 12.48 9.97
CA GLY A 399 3.92 13.83 10.11
C GLY A 399 2.83 14.91 10.14
N ASP A 400 3.27 16.16 10.22
CA ASP A 400 2.40 17.33 10.18
C ASP A 400 1.66 17.45 8.83
N GLY A 401 0.52 18.14 8.86
CA GLY A 401 -0.31 18.39 7.68
C GLY A 401 -1.30 19.54 7.91
N ARG A 402 -1.84 20.12 6.83
CA ARG A 402 -2.87 21.16 6.94
C ARG A 402 -4.16 20.55 7.50
N GLY A 403 -4.64 21.09 8.62
CA GLY A 403 -5.83 20.58 9.32
C GLY A 403 -5.54 19.42 10.28
N VAL A 404 -4.30 18.91 10.31
CA VAL A 404 -3.94 17.77 11.16
C VAL A 404 -3.69 18.22 12.59
N ALA A 405 -4.45 17.69 13.56
CA ALA A 405 -4.54 18.25 14.91
C ALA A 405 -3.94 17.40 16.05
N ASP A 406 -3.62 16.13 15.79
CA ASP A 406 -3.16 15.20 16.81
C ASP A 406 -1.73 15.44 17.30
N LYS A 407 -1.44 14.98 18.52
CA LYS A 407 -0.06 14.96 19.04
C LYS A 407 0.76 13.90 18.30
N PRO A 408 2.03 14.16 17.97
CA PRO A 408 2.90 13.15 17.38
C PRO A 408 3.04 11.94 18.28
N LEU A 409 3.33 10.78 17.69
CA LEU A 409 3.75 9.60 18.45
C LEU A 409 4.96 10.00 19.30
N THR A 410 4.88 9.78 20.62
CA THR A 410 6.03 9.99 21.49
C THR A 410 7.09 8.95 21.17
N THR A 411 7.99 9.31 20.25
CA THR A 411 9.28 8.65 20.12
C THR A 411 9.89 8.61 21.52
N PRO A 412 10.35 7.46 22.03
CA PRO A 412 11.09 7.43 23.28
C PRO A 412 12.33 8.30 23.08
N THR A 413 12.27 9.53 23.58
CA THR A 413 13.40 10.45 23.52
C THR A 413 14.54 9.78 24.28
N PRO A 414 15.75 9.67 23.71
CA PRO A 414 16.93 9.35 24.49
C PRO A 414 17.16 10.51 25.45
N THR A 415 16.57 10.40 26.65
CA THR A 415 16.72 11.38 27.72
C THR A 415 18.22 11.60 27.93
N PRO A 416 18.73 12.84 27.92
CA PRO A 416 20.14 13.07 28.17
C PRO A 416 20.50 12.48 29.53
N SER A 417 21.55 11.66 29.58
CA SER A 417 22.05 11.03 30.80
C SER A 417 22.63 12.07 31.76
N ALA A 418 21.76 12.79 32.45
CA ALA A 418 22.09 13.55 33.66
C ALA A 418 21.94 12.60 34.87
N VAL A 419 23.07 12.30 35.49
CA VAL A 419 23.18 11.42 36.66
C VAL A 419 22.30 11.91 37.83
N SER A 420 21.48 11.02 38.39
CA SER A 420 21.16 10.99 39.83
C SER A 420 20.54 9.64 40.25
N THR A 421 21.35 8.86 40.99
CA THR A 421 21.05 7.77 41.95
C THR A 421 19.65 7.15 42.07
N PRO A 422 19.54 5.79 42.12
CA PRO A 422 18.26 5.07 42.25
C PRO A 422 17.87 4.72 43.70
N THR A 423 16.57 4.63 43.96
CA THR A 423 15.94 3.68 44.93
C THR A 423 14.44 3.54 44.54
N PRO A 424 13.74 2.44 44.88
CA PRO A 424 13.20 1.58 43.82
C PRO A 424 11.67 1.38 43.83
N ALA A 425 11.20 0.66 42.80
CA ALA A 425 9.80 0.36 42.54
C ALA A 425 9.17 -0.66 43.52
N SER A 426 7.83 -0.64 43.56
CA SER A 426 6.95 -1.42 44.44
C SER A 426 6.45 -2.75 43.85
N THR A 427 6.29 -3.75 44.72
CA THR A 427 5.61 -5.04 44.48
C THR A 427 4.07 -4.90 44.39
N PRO A 428 3.32 -5.80 43.70
CA PRO A 428 1.86 -5.81 43.71
C PRO A 428 1.21 -6.54 44.91
N SER A 429 -0.04 -6.18 45.18
CA SER A 429 -0.98 -6.62 46.24
C SER A 429 -1.30 -8.14 46.24
N HIS A 430 -1.91 -8.75 47.27
CA HIS A 430 -2.73 -8.30 48.41
C HIS A 430 -2.30 -9.05 49.71
N VAL A 431 -2.88 -8.94 50.93
CA VAL A 431 -4.13 -8.38 51.50
C VAL A 431 -3.82 -7.73 52.86
N SER A 432 -4.64 -6.81 53.40
CA SER A 432 -4.50 -6.33 54.78
C SER A 432 -5.76 -5.74 55.43
N ALA A 433 -5.94 -6.07 56.72
CA ALA A 433 -6.71 -5.36 57.75
C ALA A 433 -6.14 -5.79 59.14
N PRO A 434 -6.32 -5.04 60.24
CA PRO A 434 -5.44 -3.91 60.59
C PRO A 434 -4.84 -4.01 62.02
N PRO A 435 -3.82 -3.21 62.34
CA PRO A 435 -3.79 -2.60 63.68
C PRO A 435 -3.16 -1.18 63.77
N PRO A 436 -3.49 -0.42 64.83
CA PRO A 436 -2.57 0.48 65.52
C PRO A 436 -2.56 0.19 67.05
N PRO A 437 -1.83 0.92 67.93
CA PRO A 437 -0.82 1.97 67.71
C PRO A 437 0.53 1.69 68.39
N VAL A 438 1.48 2.63 68.29
CA VAL A 438 2.60 2.81 69.24
C VAL A 438 2.50 4.21 69.85
N ILE A 439 2.68 4.34 71.17
CA ILE A 439 2.73 5.64 71.85
C ILE A 439 4.07 5.80 72.58
N THR A 440 4.66 6.98 72.41
CA THR A 440 5.90 7.46 73.02
C THR A 440 5.87 7.53 74.55
N ALA A 441 7.02 7.29 75.18
CA ALA A 441 7.21 7.49 76.61
C ALA A 441 7.34 8.98 76.97
N THR A 442 6.69 9.43 78.06
CA THR A 442 7.21 10.50 78.94
C THR A 442 6.56 10.44 80.33
N ARG A 443 7.15 11.16 81.29
CA ARG A 443 7.22 10.78 82.73
C ARG A 443 6.47 11.77 83.63
N ARG A 444 5.69 11.29 84.62
CA ARG A 444 5.61 11.74 86.05
C ARG A 444 4.38 11.14 86.79
N GLY A 445 4.49 10.93 88.11
CA GLY A 445 3.42 10.44 89.02
C GLY A 445 2.54 11.58 89.59
N PRO A 446 1.74 11.39 90.68
CA PRO A 446 1.97 10.49 91.83
C PRO A 446 0.75 9.65 92.33
N THR A 447 0.92 9.05 93.52
CA THR A 447 0.04 8.21 94.39
C THR A 447 -1.24 8.92 94.92
N PRO A 448 -2.26 8.29 95.58
CA PRO A 448 -2.14 7.15 96.53
C PRO A 448 -3.31 6.12 96.74
N ARG A 449 -3.00 5.10 97.58
CA ARG A 449 -3.86 4.31 98.52
C ARG A 449 -5.14 3.59 98.04
N SER A 450 -5.15 2.27 98.28
CA SER A 450 -6.24 1.59 99.01
C SER A 450 -5.69 0.42 99.85
N THR A 451 -6.52 -0.16 100.74
CA THR A 451 -6.12 -0.91 101.95
C THR A 451 -6.42 -2.42 101.89
N GLY A 452 -5.61 -3.26 102.56
CA GLY A 452 -5.96 -4.65 102.88
C GLY A 452 -4.78 -5.52 103.33
N LYS A 453 -4.92 -6.26 104.45
CA LYS A 453 -3.92 -7.14 105.09
C LYS A 453 -4.63 -8.45 105.53
N PRO A 454 -3.94 -9.50 106.02
CA PRO A 454 -3.27 -10.63 105.34
C PRO A 454 -4.04 -11.98 105.58
N PRO A 455 -3.49 -13.22 105.40
CA PRO A 455 -2.43 -13.76 106.29
C PRO A 455 -1.31 -14.62 105.64
N VAL A 456 -0.12 -14.45 106.24
CA VAL A 456 1.01 -15.37 106.48
C VAL A 456 0.96 -16.82 105.96
N ALA A 457 2.02 -17.21 105.23
CA ALA A 457 2.69 -18.52 105.36
C ALA A 457 4.23 -18.34 105.20
N LYS A 458 5.03 -19.20 105.83
CA LYS A 458 6.51 -19.14 105.94
C LYS A 458 7.05 -20.58 105.97
N PRO A 459 8.35 -20.86 105.76
CA PRO A 459 9.29 -20.44 104.70
C PRO A 459 9.64 -21.62 103.76
N SER A 460 10.41 -21.41 102.68
CA SER A 460 11.22 -22.51 102.13
C SER A 460 12.51 -22.07 101.42
N ARG A 461 13.62 -22.45 102.07
CA ARG A 461 14.95 -22.86 101.57
C ARG A 461 15.36 -22.49 100.14
N THR A 462 16.43 -21.72 100.05
CA THR A 462 17.31 -21.57 98.87
C THR A 462 17.70 -22.94 98.30
N ALA A 463 17.42 -23.16 97.02
CA ALA A 463 18.06 -24.20 96.23
C ALA A 463 19.10 -23.51 95.34
N GLU A 464 20.36 -23.93 95.47
CA GLU A 464 21.45 -23.51 94.59
C GLU A 464 21.20 -24.11 93.19
N PRO A 465 21.26 -23.32 92.10
CA PRO A 465 20.94 -23.83 90.77
C PRO A 465 21.95 -24.90 90.36
N GLU A 466 21.47 -25.98 89.76
CA GLU A 466 22.35 -27.05 89.28
C GLU A 466 23.03 -26.58 87.99
N LEU A 467 24.27 -26.11 88.13
CA LEU A 467 25.05 -25.52 87.04
C LEU A 467 25.76 -26.60 86.21
N GLU A 468 25.42 -26.67 84.93
CA GLU A 468 26.11 -27.45 83.90
C GLU A 468 27.28 -26.63 83.32
N THR A 469 28.32 -27.29 82.78
CA THR A 469 29.45 -26.61 82.12
C THR A 469 29.30 -26.68 80.61
N VAL A 470 29.46 -25.56 79.89
CA VAL A 470 29.38 -25.53 78.43
C VAL A 470 30.60 -26.28 77.85
N PRO A 471 30.41 -27.33 77.03
CA PRO A 471 31.53 -28.04 76.38
C PRO A 471 32.27 -27.16 75.37
N ASP A 472 33.49 -27.55 74.97
CA ASP A 472 34.07 -27.00 73.75
C ASP A 472 33.34 -27.56 72.53
N LEU A 473 32.95 -26.65 71.63
CA LEU A 473 32.15 -26.90 70.43
C LEU A 473 32.83 -26.38 69.16
N VAL A 474 33.91 -25.60 69.26
CA VAL A 474 34.53 -24.94 68.10
C VAL A 474 35.16 -25.97 67.17
N GLY A 475 34.99 -25.80 65.86
CA GLY A 475 35.48 -26.73 64.84
C GLY A 475 34.64 -28.01 64.66
N LEU A 476 33.67 -28.29 65.54
CA LEU A 476 32.67 -29.34 65.31
C LEU A 476 31.66 -28.90 64.24
N ASP A 477 30.98 -29.86 63.61
CA ASP A 477 29.81 -29.56 62.79
C ASP A 477 28.64 -29.10 63.68
N ARG A 478 27.86 -28.13 63.21
CA ARG A 478 26.69 -27.57 63.92
C ARG A 478 25.80 -28.62 64.58
N GLU A 479 25.53 -29.72 63.88
CA GLU A 479 24.63 -30.78 64.36
C GLU A 479 25.27 -31.63 65.46
N GLU A 480 26.57 -31.93 65.34
CA GLU A 480 27.34 -32.58 66.39
C GLU A 480 27.46 -31.69 67.64
N ALA A 481 27.73 -30.39 67.46
CA ALA A 481 27.76 -29.42 68.54
C ALA A 481 26.40 -29.30 69.27
N CYS A 482 25.30 -29.19 68.52
CA CYS A 482 23.96 -29.20 69.09
C CYS A 482 23.58 -30.53 69.76
N ALA A 483 24.11 -31.67 69.30
CA ALA A 483 23.92 -32.96 69.95
C ALA A 483 24.70 -33.04 71.27
N ARG A 484 25.94 -32.55 71.30
CA ARG A 484 26.85 -32.52 72.46
C ARG A 484 26.36 -31.62 73.61
N LEU A 485 25.47 -30.67 73.33
CA LEU A 485 24.77 -29.88 74.34
C LEU A 485 23.59 -30.63 75.00
N ARG A 486 23.02 -31.66 74.37
CA ARG A 486 21.84 -32.38 74.88
C ARG A 486 22.25 -33.55 75.78
N PRO A 487 21.45 -33.91 76.80
CA PRO A 487 20.14 -33.34 77.15
C PRO A 487 20.21 -32.12 78.10
N ASN A 488 21.40 -31.77 78.60
CA ASN A 488 21.54 -30.86 79.74
C ASN A 488 21.41 -29.38 79.37
N LEU A 489 21.65 -29.00 78.10
CA LEU A 489 21.56 -27.63 77.60
C LEU A 489 20.75 -27.56 76.29
N ARG A 490 20.23 -26.37 75.98
CA ARG A 490 19.45 -26.10 74.77
C ARG A 490 20.33 -25.43 73.71
N CYS A 491 20.44 -26.04 72.53
CA CYS A 491 21.16 -25.45 71.40
C CYS A 491 20.31 -24.38 70.69
N SER A 492 20.88 -23.19 70.47
CA SER A 492 20.35 -22.17 69.56
C SER A 492 21.37 -21.91 68.46
N ALA A 493 21.22 -22.53 67.30
CA ALA A 493 22.21 -22.41 66.21
C ALA A 493 22.02 -21.09 65.44
N VAL A 494 23.08 -20.28 65.38
CA VAL A 494 23.11 -18.99 64.67
C VAL A 494 24.09 -19.08 63.51
N ALA A 495 23.62 -18.83 62.29
CA ALA A 495 24.48 -18.80 61.11
C ALA A 495 25.15 -17.43 60.98
N GLN A 496 26.48 -17.41 60.86
CA GLN A 496 27.25 -16.21 60.50
C GLN A 496 27.84 -16.40 59.09
N PRO A 497 27.37 -15.67 58.06
CA PRO A 497 27.89 -15.79 56.70
C PRO A 497 29.34 -15.29 56.58
N ASP A 498 29.66 -14.17 57.24
CA ASP A 498 30.91 -13.43 57.04
C ASP A 498 32.05 -13.88 57.96
N GLY A 499 33.30 -13.82 57.48
CA GLY A 499 34.53 -14.18 58.21
C GLY A 499 35.24 -15.43 57.69
N GLU A 500 36.21 -15.96 58.45
CA GLU A 500 37.05 -17.10 58.06
C GLU A 500 36.64 -18.43 58.69
N GLY A 501 36.85 -19.53 57.97
CA GLY A 501 36.53 -20.90 58.39
C GLY A 501 35.80 -21.70 57.32
N GLU A 502 35.48 -22.97 57.61
CA GLU A 502 34.71 -23.85 56.73
C GLU A 502 33.19 -23.72 56.99
N THR A 503 32.38 -23.72 55.92
CA THR A 503 30.92 -23.70 56.03
C THR A 503 30.39 -24.91 56.81
N GLY A 504 29.52 -24.69 57.79
CA GLY A 504 28.92 -25.72 58.65
C GLY A 504 29.64 -25.92 59.99
N LYS A 505 30.89 -25.48 60.11
CA LYS A 505 31.67 -25.56 61.36
C LYS A 505 31.29 -24.48 62.35
N VAL A 506 31.26 -24.84 63.64
CA VAL A 506 31.09 -23.90 64.76
C VAL A 506 32.34 -23.04 64.90
N ILE A 507 32.14 -21.73 65.02
CA ILE A 507 33.20 -20.73 65.16
C ILE A 507 33.25 -20.12 66.57
N SER A 508 32.13 -20.08 67.29
CA SER A 508 32.07 -19.69 68.71
C SER A 508 30.79 -20.19 69.38
N SER A 509 30.76 -20.21 70.71
CA SER A 509 29.53 -20.37 71.50
C SER A 509 29.38 -19.23 72.51
N ASP A 510 28.13 -18.92 72.86
CA ASP A 510 27.77 -17.99 73.93
C ASP A 510 26.66 -18.62 74.80
N PRO A 511 26.89 -18.89 76.11
CA PRO A 511 28.14 -18.68 76.85
C PRO A 511 29.34 -19.49 76.32
N ALA A 512 30.55 -19.04 76.65
CA ALA A 512 31.78 -19.62 76.11
C ALA A 512 32.10 -21.00 76.70
N ALA A 513 32.92 -21.77 75.98
CA ALA A 513 33.38 -23.08 76.44
C ALA A 513 34.06 -22.99 77.83
N GLY A 514 33.64 -23.86 78.76
CA GLY A 514 34.09 -23.87 80.15
C GLY A 514 33.27 -23.00 81.11
N GLU A 515 32.35 -22.16 80.64
CA GLU A 515 31.45 -21.40 81.52
C GLU A 515 30.39 -22.30 82.17
N ARG A 516 29.93 -21.90 83.36
CA ARG A 516 28.92 -22.63 84.15
C ARG A 516 27.57 -21.93 84.08
N VAL A 517 26.56 -22.62 83.57
CA VAL A 517 25.21 -22.11 83.30
C VAL A 517 24.16 -23.01 83.91
N GLU A 518 22.96 -22.50 84.19
CA GLU A 518 21.87 -23.33 84.74
C GLU A 518 21.51 -24.48 83.79
N ARG A 519 21.24 -25.68 84.32
CA ARG A 519 20.77 -26.80 83.48
C ARG A 519 19.49 -26.40 82.73
N GLY A 520 19.49 -26.61 81.42
CA GLY A 520 18.43 -26.21 80.51
C GLY A 520 18.60 -24.81 79.91
N ALA A 521 19.65 -24.07 80.28
CA ALA A 521 20.01 -22.79 79.64
C ALA A 521 20.25 -22.95 78.13
N VAL A 522 20.08 -21.84 77.42
CA VAL A 522 20.30 -21.76 75.97
C VAL A 522 21.74 -21.35 75.69
N VAL A 523 22.45 -22.19 74.95
CA VAL A 523 23.77 -21.86 74.38
C VAL A 523 23.56 -21.49 72.91
N ALA A 524 23.91 -20.27 72.54
CA ALA A 524 24.01 -19.84 71.16
C ALA A 524 25.25 -20.48 70.52
N VAL A 525 25.04 -21.33 69.52
CA VAL A 525 26.11 -21.97 68.75
C VAL A 525 26.26 -21.21 67.44
N VAL A 526 27.26 -20.33 67.37
CA VAL A 526 27.54 -19.55 66.17
C VAL A 526 28.38 -20.42 65.24
N TYR A 527 27.86 -20.69 64.04
CA TYR A 527 28.51 -21.50 63.03
C TYR A 527 28.62 -20.76 61.71
N ARG A 528 29.61 -21.10 60.90
CA ARG A 528 29.80 -20.46 59.61
C ARG A 528 28.70 -20.87 58.64
N GLY A 529 27.92 -19.88 58.22
CA GLY A 529 26.83 -20.06 57.27
C GLY A 529 27.32 -20.42 55.85
N PRO A 530 26.41 -20.86 54.98
CA PRO A 530 26.64 -20.84 53.54
C PRO A 530 26.78 -19.39 53.04
N ALA A 531 27.51 -19.23 51.94
CA ALA A 531 27.58 -17.97 51.20
C ALA A 531 26.33 -17.82 50.31
N THR A 532 25.80 -16.60 50.19
CA THR A 532 24.71 -16.31 49.27
C THR A 532 25.27 -15.96 47.89
N VAL A 533 24.83 -16.66 46.85
CA VAL A 533 25.28 -16.42 45.47
C VAL A 533 24.74 -15.06 44.98
N PRO A 534 25.60 -14.10 44.58
CA PRO A 534 25.16 -12.80 44.08
C PRO A 534 24.44 -12.91 42.73
N ASN A 535 23.70 -11.86 42.35
CA ASN A 535 23.19 -11.72 40.99
C ASN A 535 24.27 -11.14 40.09
N LEU A 536 24.62 -11.88 39.04
CA LEU A 536 25.69 -11.57 38.09
C LEU A 536 25.16 -11.25 36.70
N VAL A 537 23.90 -11.59 36.41
CA VAL A 537 23.30 -11.41 35.07
C VAL A 537 23.29 -9.92 34.70
N GLY A 538 23.77 -9.60 33.50
CA GLY A 538 23.96 -8.23 33.02
C GLY A 538 25.28 -7.57 33.42
N MET A 539 26.11 -8.18 34.26
CA MET A 539 27.47 -7.69 34.54
C MET A 539 28.46 -8.15 33.46
N PRO A 540 29.56 -7.42 33.20
CA PRO A 540 30.73 -7.97 32.52
C PRO A 540 31.33 -9.14 33.31
N ALA A 541 31.73 -10.23 32.65
CA ALA A 541 32.21 -11.44 33.31
C ALA A 541 33.41 -11.20 34.25
N THR A 542 34.30 -10.26 33.91
CA THR A 542 35.41 -9.84 34.77
C THR A 542 34.94 -9.25 36.11
N GLN A 543 33.87 -8.44 36.08
CA GLN A 543 33.25 -7.88 37.29
C GLN A 543 32.46 -8.96 38.05
N ALA A 544 31.78 -9.86 37.33
CA ALA A 544 31.05 -10.97 37.92
C ALA A 544 31.96 -11.94 38.69
N CYS A 545 33.13 -12.28 38.13
CA CYS A 545 34.12 -13.09 38.83
C CYS A 545 34.70 -12.39 40.08
N ALA A 546 34.91 -11.07 40.03
CA ALA A 546 35.33 -10.31 41.20
C ALA A 546 34.27 -10.31 42.32
N ALA A 547 32.99 -10.16 41.97
CA ALA A 547 31.87 -10.25 42.91
C ALA A 547 31.75 -11.65 43.56
N LEU A 548 31.99 -12.72 42.78
CA LEU A 548 32.04 -14.09 43.30
C LEU A 548 33.21 -14.30 44.28
N GLN A 549 34.40 -13.79 43.97
CA GLN A 549 35.56 -13.86 44.85
C GLN A 549 35.30 -13.13 46.19
N GLN A 550 34.64 -11.96 46.15
CA GLN A 550 34.21 -11.25 47.36
C GLN A 550 33.20 -12.05 48.19
N ALA A 551 32.30 -12.78 47.54
CA ALA A 551 31.38 -13.73 48.17
C ALA A 551 32.04 -15.07 48.61
N ARG A 552 33.36 -15.20 48.50
CA ARG A 552 34.15 -16.43 48.76
C ARG A 552 33.70 -17.64 47.93
N LEU A 553 33.19 -17.41 46.72
CA LEU A 553 32.84 -18.40 45.71
C LEU A 553 33.90 -18.41 44.59
N THR A 554 33.97 -19.49 43.82
CA THR A 554 34.88 -19.57 42.66
C THR A 554 34.14 -19.30 41.36
N CYS A 555 34.79 -18.59 40.42
CA CYS A 555 34.21 -18.26 39.12
C CYS A 555 34.63 -19.28 38.07
N ARG A 556 33.68 -19.77 37.26
CA ARG A 556 33.96 -20.56 36.06
C ARG A 556 33.23 -19.95 34.87
N GLU A 557 33.94 -19.16 34.08
CA GLU A 557 33.38 -18.65 32.83
C GLU A 557 33.14 -19.78 31.81
N GLN A 558 32.04 -19.67 31.07
CA GLN A 558 31.67 -20.58 29.99
C GLN A 558 31.12 -19.80 28.82
N ASP A 559 31.63 -20.08 27.62
CA ASP A 559 31.06 -19.58 26.38
C ASP A 559 29.67 -20.21 26.17
N GLN A 560 28.62 -19.39 26.16
CA GLN A 560 27.24 -19.83 26.05
C GLN A 560 26.37 -18.83 25.26
N GLY A 561 25.70 -19.34 24.23
CA GLY A 561 24.81 -18.55 23.37
C GLY A 561 25.55 -17.61 22.42
N LEU A 562 24.78 -16.81 21.69
CA LEU A 562 25.28 -15.76 20.81
C LEU A 562 24.74 -14.40 21.27
N ALA A 563 25.54 -13.36 21.09
CA ALA A 563 25.16 -11.97 21.34
C ALA A 563 24.39 -11.40 20.13
N ALA A 564 23.44 -10.50 20.36
CA ALA A 564 22.79 -9.76 19.27
C ALA A 564 23.70 -8.63 18.73
N THR A 565 24.63 -8.13 19.55
CA THR A 565 25.60 -7.10 19.18
C THR A 565 26.96 -7.35 19.84
N ALA A 566 28.06 -6.87 19.24
CA ALA A 566 29.40 -6.98 19.81
C ALA A 566 29.52 -6.39 21.23
N ALA A 567 28.70 -5.38 21.58
CA ALA A 567 28.67 -4.78 22.92
C ALA A 567 28.17 -5.73 24.03
N GLN A 568 27.52 -6.83 23.68
CA GLN A 568 27.03 -7.84 24.63
C GLN A 568 28.01 -9.03 24.79
N ILE A 569 29.08 -9.10 23.99
CA ILE A 569 30.14 -10.09 24.18
C ILE A 569 30.80 -9.85 25.55
N GLY A 570 31.04 -10.93 26.29
CA GLY A 570 31.62 -10.83 27.64
C GLY A 570 30.62 -10.49 28.75
N VAL A 571 29.36 -10.17 28.44
CA VAL A 571 28.32 -9.89 29.44
C VAL A 571 27.65 -11.19 29.87
N VAL A 572 27.44 -11.35 31.18
CA VAL A 572 26.82 -12.55 31.76
C VAL A 572 25.34 -12.62 31.38
N THR A 573 24.95 -13.70 30.71
CA THR A 573 23.55 -14.00 30.34
C THR A 573 22.94 -15.09 31.21
N THR A 574 23.75 -16.00 31.74
CA THR A 574 23.32 -17.08 32.64
C THR A 574 24.29 -17.25 33.81
N GLN A 575 23.77 -17.71 34.95
CA GLN A 575 24.58 -18.18 36.07
C GLN A 575 23.98 -19.44 36.68
N GLU A 576 24.82 -20.36 37.14
CA GLU A 576 24.40 -21.52 37.94
C GLU A 576 25.47 -21.83 39.01
N PRO A 577 25.13 -21.87 40.31
CA PRO A 577 23.80 -21.69 40.91
C PRO A 577 23.17 -20.32 40.68
N LYS A 578 21.84 -20.29 40.69
CA LYS A 578 21.04 -19.07 40.52
C LYS A 578 21.27 -18.05 41.64
N ALA A 579 21.05 -16.78 41.34
CA ALA A 579 21.16 -15.69 42.31
C ALA A 579 20.27 -15.94 43.55
N GLY A 580 20.81 -15.64 44.73
CA GLY A 580 20.15 -15.89 46.03
C GLY A 580 20.29 -17.32 46.56
N ALA A 581 20.81 -18.27 45.78
CA ALA A 581 21.09 -19.62 46.26
C ALA A 581 22.11 -19.61 47.42
N GLN A 582 21.98 -20.56 48.34
CA GLN A 582 22.93 -20.77 49.43
C GLN A 582 23.94 -21.85 49.01
N ALA A 583 25.22 -21.52 49.02
CA ALA A 583 26.31 -22.39 48.57
C ALA A 583 27.41 -22.50 49.63
N ALA A 584 28.17 -23.60 49.60
CA ALA A 584 29.34 -23.75 50.48
C ALA A 584 30.48 -22.83 50.01
N THR A 585 31.30 -22.36 50.94
CA THR A 585 32.52 -21.59 50.62
C THR A 585 33.38 -22.32 49.58
N GLY A 586 33.86 -21.62 48.57
CA GLY A 586 34.66 -22.17 47.46
C GLY A 586 33.86 -22.81 46.32
N THR A 587 32.52 -22.95 46.44
CA THR A 587 31.67 -23.53 45.39
C THR A 587 31.83 -22.77 44.07
N ALA A 588 31.94 -23.52 42.97
CA ALA A 588 32.06 -22.96 41.63
C ALA A 588 30.71 -22.50 41.11
N VAL A 589 30.61 -21.23 40.74
CA VAL A 589 29.49 -20.67 40.00
C VAL A 589 29.89 -20.58 38.53
N VAL A 590 29.14 -21.29 37.69
CA VAL A 590 29.30 -21.21 36.24
C VAL A 590 28.66 -19.92 35.75
N VAL A 591 29.42 -19.16 34.96
CA VAL A 591 29.05 -17.84 34.44
C VAL A 591 29.01 -17.95 32.92
N GLY A 592 27.80 -18.07 32.36
CA GLY A 592 27.60 -18.18 30.92
C GLY A 592 27.55 -16.81 30.25
N ARG A 593 28.33 -16.64 29.19
CA ARG A 593 28.41 -15.40 28.40
C ARG A 593 28.64 -15.71 26.91
N PRO A 594 28.09 -14.91 25.98
CA PRO A 594 28.40 -15.06 24.56
C PRO A 594 29.82 -14.57 24.27
N SER A 595 30.53 -15.29 23.41
CA SER A 595 31.84 -14.92 22.84
C SER A 595 31.77 -14.52 21.36
N GLN A 596 30.59 -14.65 20.73
CA GLN A 596 30.33 -14.38 19.33
C GLN A 596 29.01 -13.62 19.14
N VAL A 597 28.93 -12.79 18.09
CA VAL A 597 27.73 -12.12 17.60
C VAL A 597 26.97 -13.06 16.65
N GLN A 598 25.65 -13.08 16.74
CA GLN A 598 24.77 -13.77 15.81
C GLN A 598 24.62 -12.97 14.52
N VAL A 599 24.92 -13.59 13.38
CA VAL A 599 24.66 -13.03 12.05
C VAL A 599 23.15 -12.92 11.83
N GLY A 600 22.65 -11.73 11.48
CA GLY A 600 21.24 -11.48 11.17
C GLY A 600 20.81 -12.04 9.80
N SER A 601 19.53 -11.91 9.48
CA SER A 601 19.01 -12.15 8.13
C SER A 601 18.90 -10.83 7.39
N TYR A 602 19.61 -10.73 6.26
CA TYR A 602 19.72 -9.53 5.43
C TYR A 602 19.18 -9.73 4.01
N VAL A 603 18.84 -10.97 3.63
CA VAL A 603 18.23 -11.31 2.34
C VAL A 603 16.89 -10.56 2.18
N ASN A 604 16.60 -10.10 0.96
CA ASN A 604 15.47 -9.25 0.57
C ASN A 604 15.48 -7.82 1.14
N GLN A 605 16.52 -7.41 1.87
CA GLN A 605 16.71 -5.99 2.25
C GLN A 605 17.48 -5.25 1.15
N SER A 606 17.40 -3.91 1.14
CA SER A 606 18.33 -3.11 0.36
C SER A 606 19.76 -3.28 0.90
N VAL A 607 20.75 -3.20 0.02
CA VAL A 607 22.18 -3.36 0.37
C VAL A 607 22.61 -2.34 1.43
N ASP A 608 22.06 -1.13 1.39
CA ASP A 608 22.38 -0.06 2.36
C ASP A 608 21.79 -0.39 3.76
N ALA A 609 20.53 -0.82 3.82
CA ALA A 609 19.88 -1.21 5.08
C ALA A 609 20.55 -2.46 5.68
N ALA A 610 20.86 -3.45 4.85
CA ALA A 610 21.59 -4.65 5.23
C ALA A 610 22.96 -4.31 5.84
N CYS A 611 23.76 -3.48 5.16
CA CYS A 611 25.08 -3.09 5.69
C CYS A 611 24.99 -2.23 6.96
N ALA A 612 24.00 -1.35 7.08
CA ALA A 612 23.77 -0.60 8.31
C ALA A 612 23.44 -1.54 9.48
N ALA A 613 22.59 -2.54 9.27
CA ALA A 613 22.25 -3.54 10.29
C ALA A 613 23.45 -4.46 10.67
N VAL A 614 24.28 -4.85 9.69
CA VAL A 614 25.56 -5.58 9.95
C VAL A 614 26.50 -4.73 10.83
N GLN A 615 26.66 -3.44 10.49
CA GLN A 615 27.52 -2.53 11.25
C GLN A 615 27.00 -2.26 12.66
N GLN A 616 25.68 -2.11 12.85
CA GLN A 616 25.04 -1.96 14.16
C GLN A 616 25.22 -3.20 15.06
N ALA A 617 25.31 -4.40 14.48
CA ALA A 617 25.66 -5.62 15.21
C ALA A 617 27.14 -5.65 15.65
N GLY A 618 27.98 -4.73 15.18
CA GLY A 618 29.43 -4.74 15.42
C GLY A 618 30.18 -5.73 14.52
N LEU A 619 29.65 -5.97 13.32
CA LEU A 619 30.23 -6.81 12.27
C LEU A 619 30.63 -5.94 11.06
N THR A 620 31.48 -6.49 10.18
CA THR A 620 31.96 -5.80 8.97
C THR A 620 31.11 -6.21 7.76
N CYS A 621 30.45 -5.25 7.10
CA CYS A 621 29.73 -5.52 5.85
C CYS A 621 30.68 -5.47 4.64
N VAL A 622 30.59 -6.46 3.75
CA VAL A 622 31.22 -6.45 2.43
C VAL A 622 30.13 -6.60 1.37
N GLN A 623 30.04 -5.64 0.45
CA GLN A 623 29.09 -5.69 -0.66
C GLN A 623 29.73 -6.43 -1.84
N ARG A 624 29.04 -7.39 -2.45
CA ARG A 624 29.50 -8.11 -3.65
C ARG A 624 28.40 -8.14 -4.73
N GLU A 625 28.71 -7.56 -5.88
CA GLU A 625 27.83 -7.59 -7.04
C GLU A 625 27.94 -8.97 -7.71
N ALA A 626 26.87 -9.75 -7.68
CA ALA A 626 26.81 -11.13 -8.19
C ALA A 626 26.33 -11.21 -9.66
N GLY A 627 25.85 -10.10 -10.22
CA GLY A 627 25.32 -10.01 -11.59
C GLY A 627 24.60 -8.68 -11.81
N GLN A 628 23.90 -8.54 -12.94
CA GLN A 628 22.99 -7.42 -13.22
C GLN A 628 21.55 -7.90 -13.24
N GLY A 629 20.60 -7.07 -12.81
CA GLY A 629 19.18 -7.39 -12.94
C GLY A 629 18.29 -6.64 -11.95
N ALA A 630 17.03 -7.09 -11.86
CA ALA A 630 16.01 -6.50 -11.01
C ALA A 630 15.51 -7.53 -9.98
N PRO A 631 15.26 -7.14 -8.71
CA PRO A 631 15.53 -5.82 -8.14
C PRO A 631 17.03 -5.57 -7.93
N ALA A 632 17.51 -4.41 -8.40
CA ALA A 632 18.90 -3.98 -8.22
C ALA A 632 19.12 -3.45 -6.78
N ARG A 633 20.36 -3.57 -6.30
CA ARG A 633 20.79 -3.21 -4.92
C ARG A 633 19.92 -3.80 -3.80
N VAL A 634 19.31 -4.97 -4.05
CA VAL A 634 18.66 -5.82 -3.03
C VAL A 634 19.49 -7.08 -2.81
N VAL A 635 19.66 -7.46 -1.55
CA VAL A 635 20.46 -8.62 -1.13
C VAL A 635 19.74 -9.91 -1.51
N GLN A 636 20.33 -10.66 -2.43
CA GLN A 636 19.84 -11.97 -2.90
C GLN A 636 20.38 -13.13 -2.06
N ALA A 637 21.62 -13.00 -1.55
CA ALA A 637 22.23 -13.98 -0.67
C ALA A 637 23.19 -13.29 0.32
N GLN A 638 23.56 -14.00 1.38
CA GLN A 638 24.54 -13.54 2.35
C GLN A 638 25.49 -14.68 2.74
N SER A 639 26.69 -14.32 3.17
CA SER A 639 27.66 -15.26 3.72
C SER A 639 28.43 -14.63 4.88
N PRO A 640 28.42 -15.20 6.09
CA PRO A 640 27.70 -16.42 6.50
C PRO A 640 26.17 -16.31 6.51
N ALA A 641 25.50 -17.45 6.65
CA ALA A 641 24.06 -17.54 6.79
C ALA A 641 23.58 -16.97 8.14
N ALA A 642 22.33 -16.53 8.19
CA ALA A 642 21.68 -16.06 9.41
C ALA A 642 21.74 -17.13 10.53
N GLY A 643 21.96 -16.70 11.78
CA GLY A 643 22.16 -17.58 12.93
C GLY A 643 23.59 -18.07 13.13
N THR A 644 24.52 -17.83 12.19
CA THR A 644 25.94 -18.15 12.37
C THR A 644 26.55 -17.28 13.47
N GLY A 645 27.42 -17.84 14.31
CA GLY A 645 28.24 -17.08 15.25
C GLY A 645 29.52 -16.54 14.61
N LEU A 646 29.78 -15.24 14.74
CA LEU A 646 31.02 -14.57 14.32
C LEU A 646 31.68 -13.86 15.50
N ALA A 647 33.01 -13.80 15.51
CA ALA A 647 33.73 -12.91 16.42
C ALA A 647 33.38 -11.44 16.15
N ALA A 648 33.58 -10.55 17.13
CA ALA A 648 33.43 -9.10 16.94
C ALA A 648 34.26 -8.61 15.74
N GLY A 649 33.68 -7.75 14.90
CA GLY A 649 34.27 -7.30 13.64
C GLY A 649 34.28 -8.32 12.50
N GLY A 650 33.77 -9.55 12.73
CA GLY A 650 33.65 -10.60 11.71
C GLY A 650 32.90 -10.14 10.46
N THR A 651 33.26 -10.70 9.31
CA THR A 651 32.75 -10.24 8.01
C THR A 651 31.46 -10.94 7.61
N VAL A 652 30.47 -10.15 7.17
CA VAL A 652 29.29 -10.62 6.45
C VAL A 652 29.35 -10.04 5.03
N THR A 653 29.44 -10.92 4.04
CA THR A 653 29.30 -10.57 2.62
C THR A 653 27.82 -10.58 2.25
N VAL A 654 27.33 -9.53 1.59
CA VAL A 654 26.00 -9.45 1.00
C VAL A 654 26.10 -9.45 -0.52
N ASP A 655 25.44 -10.43 -1.15
CA ASP A 655 25.40 -10.63 -2.60
C ASP A 655 24.16 -9.96 -3.18
N PHE A 656 24.34 -9.12 -4.20
CA PHE A 656 23.24 -8.35 -4.81
C PHE A 656 23.38 -8.25 -6.34
N LEU A 657 22.30 -7.86 -7.02
CA LEU A 657 22.32 -7.53 -8.44
C LEU A 657 22.57 -6.03 -8.63
N GLY A 658 23.50 -5.68 -9.52
CA GLY A 658 23.77 -4.30 -9.91
C GLY A 658 22.75 -3.74 -10.89
N ASP A 659 22.77 -2.42 -11.04
CA ASP A 659 21.92 -1.68 -11.96
C ASP A 659 22.26 -2.02 -13.43
N PRO A 660 21.26 -2.34 -14.27
CA PRO A 660 21.47 -2.69 -15.66
C PRO A 660 22.18 -1.58 -16.46
N ALA A 661 23.04 -2.00 -17.39
CA ALA A 661 23.71 -1.12 -18.33
C ALA A 661 22.83 -0.89 -19.57
N VAL A 662 22.73 0.37 -20.01
CA VAL A 662 22.02 0.77 -21.23
C VAL A 662 22.70 0.15 -22.46
N PRO A 663 22.03 -0.70 -23.26
CA PRO A 663 22.61 -1.23 -24.50
C PRO A 663 22.75 -0.15 -25.58
N ASP A 664 23.65 -0.37 -26.55
CA ASP A 664 23.72 0.46 -27.75
C ASP A 664 22.62 0.02 -28.73
N VAL A 665 21.64 0.89 -28.93
CA VAL A 665 20.50 0.69 -29.82
C VAL A 665 20.58 1.54 -31.09
N ARG A 666 21.66 2.32 -31.28
CA ARG A 666 21.87 3.13 -32.48
C ARG A 666 22.02 2.24 -33.72
N GLY A 667 21.46 2.70 -34.84
CA GLY A 667 21.39 1.95 -36.10
C GLY A 667 20.36 0.83 -36.14
N GLN A 668 19.75 0.45 -35.01
CA GLN A 668 18.66 -0.53 -34.95
C GLN A 668 17.33 0.10 -35.38
N THR A 669 16.32 -0.73 -35.67
CA THR A 669 14.93 -0.26 -35.84
C THR A 669 14.30 0.09 -34.48
N PRO A 670 13.26 0.94 -34.43
CA PRO A 670 12.56 1.28 -33.18
C PRO A 670 12.08 0.06 -32.38
N ASP A 671 11.59 -0.97 -33.07
CA ASP A 671 11.14 -2.22 -32.42
C ASP A 671 12.30 -3.04 -31.86
N ALA A 672 13.39 -3.20 -32.62
CA ALA A 672 14.58 -3.93 -32.19
C ALA A 672 15.26 -3.22 -31.00
N ALA A 673 15.36 -1.89 -31.06
CA ALA A 673 15.84 -1.04 -29.98
C ALA A 673 15.03 -1.27 -28.69
N CYS A 674 13.69 -1.23 -28.78
CA CYS A 674 12.85 -1.47 -27.62
C CYS A 674 12.92 -2.90 -27.09
N GLN A 675 13.07 -3.90 -27.96
CA GLN A 675 13.31 -5.29 -27.53
C GLN A 675 14.64 -5.44 -26.78
N ALA A 676 15.72 -4.82 -27.27
CA ALA A 676 17.01 -4.81 -26.59
C ALA A 676 16.96 -4.13 -25.22
N LEU A 677 16.28 -2.98 -25.11
CA LEU A 677 16.06 -2.28 -23.84
C LEU A 677 15.26 -3.13 -22.84
N ARG A 678 14.15 -3.73 -23.26
CA ARG A 678 13.34 -4.62 -22.40
C ARG A 678 14.10 -5.88 -21.97
N ALA A 679 14.95 -6.43 -22.84
CA ALA A 679 15.83 -7.54 -22.48
C ALA A 679 16.81 -7.14 -21.35
N ALA A 680 17.34 -5.92 -21.41
CA ALA A 680 18.16 -5.30 -20.36
C ALA A 680 17.37 -4.82 -19.11
N LYS A 681 16.05 -5.07 -19.03
CA LYS A 681 15.14 -4.59 -17.97
C LYS A 681 15.01 -3.07 -17.88
N LEU A 682 15.06 -2.41 -19.04
CA LEU A 682 14.88 -0.96 -19.19
C LEU A 682 13.57 -0.67 -19.95
N GLU A 683 13.06 0.55 -19.77
CA GLU A 683 11.88 1.02 -20.49
C GLU A 683 12.24 1.73 -21.80
N CYS A 684 11.28 1.76 -22.72
CA CYS A 684 11.42 2.34 -24.06
C CYS A 684 10.75 3.71 -24.11
N ALA A 685 11.48 4.78 -24.41
CA ALA A 685 10.93 6.11 -24.71
C ALA A 685 11.20 6.50 -26.19
N PRO A 686 10.49 5.90 -27.16
CA PRO A 686 10.61 6.26 -28.57
C PRO A 686 10.35 7.75 -28.80
N ASN A 687 11.23 8.40 -29.56
CA ASN A 687 11.12 9.80 -29.95
C ASN A 687 11.21 9.91 -31.49
N ASP A 688 10.07 10.10 -32.14
CA ASP A 688 9.94 10.13 -33.60
C ASP A 688 10.00 11.59 -34.10
N ASN A 689 11.21 12.18 -34.12
CA ASN A 689 11.43 13.58 -34.50
C ASN A 689 12.81 13.88 -35.14
N ALA A 690 13.52 12.85 -35.61
CA ALA A 690 14.85 13.02 -36.19
C ALA A 690 14.80 13.69 -37.58
N GLN A 691 15.53 14.78 -37.79
CA GLN A 691 15.64 15.39 -39.12
C GLN A 691 16.61 14.58 -40.01
N THR A 692 16.12 13.49 -40.61
CA THR A 692 16.92 12.55 -41.42
C THR A 692 16.16 11.96 -42.62
N GLN A 693 16.91 11.43 -43.58
CA GLN A 693 16.38 10.55 -44.64
C GLN A 693 16.57 9.05 -44.35
N ASP A 694 17.36 8.69 -43.33
CA ASP A 694 17.60 7.33 -42.84
C ASP A 694 16.43 6.87 -41.93
N VAL A 695 15.27 6.66 -42.54
CA VAL A 695 14.05 6.30 -41.81
C VAL A 695 14.10 4.94 -41.12
N ASN A 696 13.32 4.80 -40.05
CA ASN A 696 13.20 3.61 -39.22
C ASN A 696 14.54 3.10 -38.66
N LYS A 697 15.49 4.02 -38.43
CA LYS A 697 16.75 3.75 -37.72
C LYS A 697 16.91 4.72 -36.56
N VAL A 698 17.34 4.21 -35.41
CA VAL A 698 17.74 5.02 -34.25
C VAL A 698 19.04 5.75 -34.56
N LEU A 699 19.04 7.09 -34.46
CA LEU A 699 20.23 7.92 -34.64
C LEU A 699 20.91 8.26 -33.31
N ALA A 700 20.11 8.55 -32.29
CA ALA A 700 20.57 8.95 -30.96
C ALA A 700 19.80 8.20 -29.88
N GLN A 701 20.43 8.08 -28.71
CA GLN A 701 19.79 7.56 -27.50
C GLN A 701 20.28 8.34 -26.28
N ASP A 702 19.44 8.40 -25.25
CA ASP A 702 19.76 8.96 -23.95
C ASP A 702 19.08 8.13 -22.84
N PRO A 703 19.81 7.60 -21.84
CA PRO A 703 21.24 7.75 -21.61
C PRO A 703 22.15 7.06 -22.65
N ALA A 704 23.42 7.46 -22.65
CA ALA A 704 24.44 6.90 -23.54
C ALA A 704 24.67 5.39 -23.30
N PRO A 705 25.10 4.62 -24.32
CA PRO A 705 25.44 3.21 -24.18
C PRO A 705 26.45 2.95 -23.06
N GLY A 706 26.25 1.88 -22.29
CA GLY A 706 27.08 1.50 -21.15
C GLY A 706 26.75 2.24 -19.84
N THR A 707 25.93 3.29 -19.86
CA THR A 707 25.47 3.97 -18.63
C THR A 707 24.70 2.98 -17.76
N ARG A 708 25.02 2.88 -16.47
CA ARG A 708 24.23 2.09 -15.51
C ARG A 708 23.07 2.92 -14.99
N VAL A 709 21.87 2.35 -15.03
CA VAL A 709 20.64 3.01 -14.56
C VAL A 709 19.74 2.00 -13.85
N GLN A 710 18.91 2.48 -12.94
CA GLN A 710 17.93 1.65 -12.25
C GLN A 710 17.06 0.87 -13.25
N ALA A 711 16.77 -0.40 -12.93
CA ALA A 711 15.85 -1.19 -13.72
C ALA A 711 14.47 -0.49 -13.82
N GLY A 712 13.84 -0.55 -15.00
CA GLY A 712 12.65 0.23 -15.33
C GLY A 712 12.94 1.68 -15.79
N LYS A 713 14.19 2.18 -15.73
CA LYS A 713 14.49 3.50 -16.28
C LYS A 713 14.21 3.55 -17.78
N ALA A 714 13.41 4.53 -18.19
CA ALA A 714 13.19 4.84 -19.60
C ALA A 714 14.47 5.34 -20.28
N VAL A 715 14.85 4.68 -21.38
CA VAL A 715 15.88 5.14 -22.31
C VAL A 715 15.17 5.72 -23.52
N SER A 716 15.40 7.02 -23.78
CA SER A 716 14.91 7.66 -24.99
C SER A 716 15.78 7.27 -26.18
N TYR A 717 15.13 7.06 -27.32
CA TYR A 717 15.84 6.83 -28.58
C TYR A 717 15.15 7.56 -29.73
N THR A 718 15.94 8.27 -30.52
CA THR A 718 15.46 9.24 -31.50
C THR A 718 15.62 8.70 -32.93
N PHE A 719 14.52 8.73 -33.69
CA PHE A 719 14.43 8.21 -35.06
C PHE A 719 13.42 9.07 -35.88
N GLU A 720 13.22 8.69 -37.15
CA GLU A 720 12.16 9.22 -38.02
C GLU A 720 11.47 8.05 -38.73
N SER A 721 10.16 7.94 -38.66
CA SER A 721 9.37 6.92 -39.36
C SER A 721 8.94 7.35 -40.77
N THR A 722 8.86 8.67 -41.02
CA THR A 722 8.27 9.28 -42.22
C THR A 722 9.28 9.39 -43.36
N ALA A 723 9.06 8.65 -44.45
CA ALA A 723 9.92 8.73 -45.63
C ALA A 723 9.63 9.98 -46.48
N PRO A 724 10.64 10.79 -46.86
CA PRO A 724 10.43 11.87 -47.81
C PRO A 724 10.16 11.31 -49.22
N VAL A 725 9.26 11.96 -49.94
CA VAL A 725 8.77 11.60 -51.28
C VAL A 725 9.46 12.43 -52.37
N THR A 726 9.59 11.89 -53.58
CA THR A 726 10.25 12.58 -54.69
C THR A 726 9.48 13.83 -55.13
N LEU A 727 10.17 14.97 -55.22
CA LEU A 727 9.62 16.18 -55.82
C LEU A 727 9.79 16.13 -57.34
N ASN A 728 8.69 15.83 -58.04
CA ASN A 728 8.65 15.73 -59.49
C ASN A 728 8.35 17.09 -60.13
N ARG A 729 8.89 17.32 -61.33
CA ARG A 729 8.63 18.51 -62.14
C ARG A 729 7.93 18.11 -63.43
N PHE A 730 6.98 18.92 -63.88
CA PHE A 730 6.19 18.71 -65.10
C PHE A 730 6.20 19.96 -65.97
N LYS A 731 6.07 19.78 -67.28
CA LYS A 731 6.03 20.85 -68.28
C LYS A 731 4.81 20.73 -69.20
N SER A 732 4.13 21.85 -69.46
CA SER A 732 2.95 21.90 -70.32
C SER A 732 3.26 21.58 -71.78
N PRO A 733 2.28 21.05 -72.56
CA PRO A 733 2.40 20.98 -74.01
C PRO A 733 2.41 22.38 -74.64
N ALA A 734 3.02 22.48 -75.82
CA ALA A 734 3.05 23.70 -76.62
C ALA A 734 1.62 24.15 -77.05
N PRO A 735 1.37 25.45 -77.27
CA PRO A 735 2.33 26.56 -77.24
C PRO A 735 2.73 27.02 -75.83
N ASN A 736 1.98 26.62 -74.79
CA ASN A 736 2.19 27.06 -73.41
C ASN A 736 3.56 26.59 -72.86
N ARG A 737 4.17 27.42 -72.02
CA ARG A 737 5.52 27.23 -71.44
C ARG A 737 5.49 27.09 -69.92
N ALA A 738 4.37 26.66 -69.35
CA ALA A 738 4.18 26.50 -67.92
C ALA A 738 4.92 25.27 -67.34
N ASN A 739 5.36 25.39 -66.08
CA ASN A 739 5.96 24.31 -65.30
C ASN A 739 5.19 24.12 -63.99
N HIS A 740 5.25 22.91 -63.42
CA HIS A 740 4.52 22.52 -62.21
C HIS A 740 5.35 21.58 -61.34
N LEU A 741 5.26 21.71 -60.02
CA LEU A 741 5.88 20.81 -59.04
C LEU A 741 4.82 19.91 -58.40
N SER A 742 5.10 18.63 -58.22
CA SER A 742 4.17 17.70 -57.55
C SER A 742 4.93 16.57 -56.88
N ILE A 743 4.45 16.13 -55.70
CA ILE A 743 4.87 14.89 -55.04
C ILE A 743 4.12 13.65 -55.59
N GLY A 744 3.16 13.87 -56.49
CA GLY A 744 2.44 12.83 -57.23
C GLY A 744 2.47 13.10 -58.73
N GLY A 745 1.32 12.91 -59.39
CA GLY A 745 1.16 13.22 -60.81
C GLY A 745 1.12 14.73 -61.10
N GLY A 746 1.43 15.09 -62.34
CA GLY A 746 1.23 16.44 -62.87
C GLY A 746 -0.15 16.61 -63.52
N PRO A 747 -0.49 17.82 -63.99
CA PRO A 747 -1.75 18.06 -64.69
C PRO A 747 -1.89 17.22 -65.97
N ALA A 748 -3.12 16.89 -66.35
CA ALA A 748 -3.39 16.01 -67.49
C ALA A 748 -2.77 16.54 -68.80
N GLY A 749 -2.07 15.67 -69.53
CA GLY A 749 -1.38 16.01 -70.78
C GLY A 749 0.00 16.69 -70.61
N TRP A 750 0.50 16.85 -69.38
CA TRP A 750 1.82 17.44 -69.13
C TRP A 750 2.92 16.37 -69.12
N SER A 751 4.12 16.76 -69.56
CA SER A 751 5.28 15.88 -69.66
C SER A 751 6.12 15.92 -68.39
N ALA A 752 6.39 14.75 -67.80
CA ALA A 752 7.30 14.63 -66.66
C ALA A 752 8.74 15.01 -67.06
N GLN A 753 9.44 15.67 -66.16
CA GLN A 753 10.84 16.08 -66.28
C GLN A 753 11.67 15.37 -65.19
N SER A 754 12.98 15.62 -65.16
CA SER A 754 13.85 15.31 -64.03
C SER A 754 13.27 15.81 -62.70
N SER A 755 13.38 14.99 -61.66
CA SER A 755 13.06 15.35 -60.28
C SER A 755 14.11 16.28 -59.67
N LEU A 756 13.72 17.02 -58.63
CA LEU A 756 14.57 18.06 -58.03
C LEU A 756 15.26 17.62 -56.73
N GLY A 757 14.71 16.59 -56.07
CA GLY A 757 15.11 16.12 -54.74
C GLY A 757 13.96 15.39 -54.07
N ARG A 758 13.98 15.24 -52.73
CA ARG A 758 12.87 14.71 -51.93
C ARG A 758 12.37 15.74 -50.91
N VAL A 759 11.07 15.73 -50.68
CA VAL A 759 10.31 16.61 -49.76
C VAL A 759 9.32 15.77 -48.96
N TYR A 760 8.57 16.37 -48.06
CA TYR A 760 7.53 15.66 -47.31
C TYR A 760 6.14 15.99 -47.85
N PRO A 761 5.15 15.08 -47.67
CA PRO A 761 3.74 15.44 -47.82
C PRO A 761 3.36 16.62 -46.92
N GLN A 762 2.43 17.46 -47.38
CA GLN A 762 2.08 18.73 -46.74
C GLN A 762 1.50 18.60 -45.32
N ASP A 763 0.92 17.45 -44.97
CA ASP A 763 0.37 17.14 -43.65
C ASP A 763 1.45 16.86 -42.60
N GLN A 764 2.69 16.56 -43.01
CA GLN A 764 3.83 16.29 -42.11
C GLN A 764 4.45 17.56 -41.51
N ALA A 765 4.04 18.75 -41.95
CA ALA A 765 4.59 20.02 -41.47
C ALA A 765 4.33 20.31 -39.98
N GLY A 766 3.37 19.60 -39.35
CA GLY A 766 3.15 19.63 -37.91
C GLY A 766 3.81 18.48 -37.13
N SER A 767 4.29 17.45 -37.82
CA SER A 767 4.89 16.24 -37.22
C SER A 767 6.42 16.34 -37.15
N ILE A 768 7.05 16.82 -38.22
CA ILE A 768 8.50 16.89 -38.35
C ILE A 768 8.95 18.34 -38.15
N ALA A 769 9.76 18.56 -37.11
CA ALA A 769 10.23 19.89 -36.72
C ALA A 769 10.98 20.60 -37.87
N GLY A 770 10.71 21.90 -38.05
CA GLY A 770 11.41 22.76 -39.03
C GLY A 770 10.88 22.67 -40.47
N LEU A 771 9.92 21.80 -40.77
CA LEU A 771 9.17 21.84 -42.03
C LEU A 771 8.22 23.04 -42.06
N ALA A 772 8.06 23.64 -43.23
CA ALA A 772 6.90 24.50 -43.53
C ALA A 772 6.20 24.05 -44.81
N VAL A 773 4.91 24.35 -44.87
CA VAL A 773 4.06 24.08 -46.03
C VAL A 773 4.42 25.01 -47.19
N VAL A 774 4.65 24.43 -48.36
CA VAL A 774 4.72 25.16 -49.63
C VAL A 774 3.34 25.14 -50.26
N HIS A 775 2.81 26.32 -50.55
CA HIS A 775 1.55 26.51 -51.24
C HIS A 775 1.75 26.61 -52.75
N GLN A 776 0.80 26.05 -53.51
CA GLN A 776 0.69 26.23 -54.95
C GLN A 776 -0.29 27.34 -55.31
N PHE A 777 0.07 28.10 -56.33
CA PHE A 777 -0.72 29.22 -56.83
C PHE A 777 -0.76 29.18 -58.35
N ARG A 778 -1.91 29.47 -58.95
CA ARG A 778 -2.13 29.41 -60.40
C ARG A 778 -2.49 30.78 -60.97
N CYS A 779 -1.86 31.14 -62.09
CA CYS A 779 -2.11 32.39 -62.80
C CYS A 779 -3.51 32.36 -63.43
N ALA A 780 -4.41 33.21 -62.94
CA ALA A 780 -5.85 33.14 -63.20
C ALA A 780 -6.36 34.26 -64.13
N LYS A 781 -5.59 35.34 -64.34
CA LYS A 781 -5.95 36.50 -65.17
C LYS A 781 -4.73 37.04 -65.91
N ALA A 782 -4.92 37.99 -66.83
CA ALA A 782 -3.81 38.73 -67.41
C ALA A 782 -3.04 39.51 -66.31
N GLY A 783 -1.71 39.49 -66.37
CA GLY A 783 -0.83 40.26 -65.47
C GLY A 783 0.07 39.44 -64.53
N CYS A 784 -0.10 38.11 -64.44
CA CYS A 784 0.77 37.25 -63.63
C CYS A 784 1.86 36.53 -64.43
N ALA A 785 1.49 35.88 -65.54
CA ALA A 785 2.31 35.03 -66.40
C ALA A 785 1.47 34.62 -67.64
N GLU A 786 1.90 33.62 -68.40
CA GLU A 786 0.98 32.86 -69.27
C GLU A 786 -0.15 32.25 -68.42
N PRO A 787 -1.45 32.41 -68.79
CA PRO A 787 -2.58 31.85 -68.05
C PRO A 787 -2.45 30.33 -67.82
N GLY A 788 -2.64 29.90 -66.58
CA GLY A 788 -2.41 28.50 -66.18
C GLY A 788 -0.97 28.15 -65.80
N SER A 789 -0.04 29.11 -65.79
CA SER A 789 1.27 28.96 -65.12
C SER A 789 1.12 28.87 -63.60
N TYR A 790 2.07 28.22 -62.95
CA TYR A 790 2.11 28.05 -61.49
C TYR A 790 3.30 28.77 -60.86
N TYR A 791 3.15 29.19 -59.60
CA TYR A 791 4.30 29.39 -58.72
C TYR A 791 4.07 28.70 -57.36
N PHE A 792 5.16 28.48 -56.63
CA PHE A 792 5.19 27.77 -55.35
C PHE A 792 5.92 28.63 -54.31
N SER A 793 5.34 28.79 -53.12
CA SER A 793 5.89 29.66 -52.06
C SER A 793 5.48 29.19 -50.68
N THR A 794 6.35 29.41 -49.69
CA THR A 794 6.05 29.22 -48.27
C THR A 794 5.27 30.39 -47.67
N ASN A 795 5.26 31.55 -48.33
CA ASN A 795 4.38 32.66 -47.97
C ASN A 795 2.95 32.35 -48.47
N PRO A 796 1.94 32.26 -47.58
CA PRO A 796 0.56 31.93 -47.95
C PRO A 796 -0.21 33.09 -48.60
N ALA A 797 0.38 34.29 -48.67
CA ALA A 797 -0.23 35.47 -49.29
C ALA A 797 -0.27 35.37 -50.82
N GLU A 798 -1.37 35.82 -51.43
CA GLU A 798 -1.54 35.79 -52.89
C GLU A 798 -0.76 36.93 -53.57
N SER A 799 0.10 36.56 -54.52
CA SER A 799 0.73 37.51 -55.44
C SER A 799 -0.25 37.95 -56.53
N ALA A 800 -0.17 39.20 -56.97
CA ALA A 800 -1.12 39.79 -57.92
C ALA A 800 -1.31 38.93 -59.19
N GLY A 801 -2.58 38.65 -59.53
CA GLY A 801 -2.98 37.85 -60.69
C GLY A 801 -3.02 36.33 -60.46
N PHE A 802 -2.37 35.83 -59.40
CA PHE A 802 -2.42 34.42 -59.02
C PHE A 802 -3.50 34.14 -57.96
N VAL A 803 -4.05 32.94 -57.98
CA VAL A 803 -5.00 32.41 -56.98
C VAL A 803 -4.35 31.22 -56.27
N ARG A 804 -4.46 31.13 -54.94
CA ARG A 804 -3.94 30.01 -54.15
C ARG A 804 -4.85 28.79 -54.31
N GLU A 805 -4.34 27.71 -54.89
CA GLU A 805 -5.11 26.47 -55.04
C GLU A 805 -4.99 25.56 -53.80
N GLY A 806 -3.92 25.66 -53.01
CA GLY A 806 -3.79 24.89 -51.77
C GLY A 806 -2.35 24.67 -51.30
N PRO A 807 -2.15 23.83 -50.27
CA PRO A 807 -0.84 23.28 -49.92
C PRO A 807 -0.42 22.20 -50.95
N ALA A 808 0.86 22.12 -51.29
CA ALA A 808 1.40 21.20 -52.30
C ALA A 808 2.38 20.16 -51.75
N PHE A 809 3.27 20.58 -50.85
CA PHE A 809 4.25 19.73 -50.14
C PHE A 809 4.82 20.49 -48.94
N ALA A 810 5.68 19.86 -48.14
CA ALA A 810 6.40 20.49 -47.05
C ALA A 810 7.92 20.26 -47.15
N CYS A 811 8.70 21.26 -46.74
CA CYS A 811 10.18 21.23 -46.80
C CYS A 811 10.80 22.15 -45.74
N PHE A 812 12.07 21.91 -45.39
CA PHE A 812 12.71 22.58 -44.25
C PHE A 812 12.94 24.08 -44.52
N GLN A 813 12.61 24.94 -43.56
CA GLN A 813 12.91 26.37 -43.68
C GLN A 813 14.38 26.67 -43.45
N ASP A 814 14.98 26.05 -42.44
CA ASP A 814 16.39 26.18 -42.09
C ASP A 814 17.24 25.03 -42.64
N ALA A 815 18.57 25.22 -42.67
CA ALA A 815 19.51 24.25 -43.23
C ALA A 815 19.65 23.02 -42.33
N VAL A 816 19.16 21.87 -42.82
CA VAL A 816 19.34 20.56 -42.21
C VAL A 816 20.51 19.84 -42.89
N ALA A 817 21.33 19.12 -42.13
CA ALA A 817 22.48 18.39 -42.65
C ALA A 817 22.06 17.38 -43.73
N GLY A 818 22.61 17.53 -44.95
CA GLY A 818 22.26 16.70 -46.11
C GLY A 818 21.20 17.28 -47.04
N THR A 819 20.60 18.43 -46.70
CA THR A 819 19.65 19.15 -47.58
C THR A 819 20.33 20.21 -48.46
N ARG A 820 19.63 20.67 -49.51
CA ARG A 820 20.05 21.74 -50.44
C ARG A 820 18.91 22.72 -50.71
N GLU A 821 19.24 23.96 -51.02
CA GLU A 821 18.23 24.99 -51.30
C GLU A 821 17.49 24.74 -52.63
N LEU A 822 16.15 24.71 -52.57
CA LEU A 822 15.27 24.83 -53.72
C LEU A 822 15.01 26.30 -54.00
N HIS A 823 15.28 26.74 -55.23
CA HIS A 823 15.01 28.11 -55.68
C HIS A 823 13.99 28.13 -56.81
N ALA A 824 13.12 29.14 -56.78
CA ALA A 824 12.26 29.52 -57.89
C ALA A 824 12.99 30.57 -58.74
N LEU A 825 12.93 30.44 -60.07
CA LEU A 825 13.47 31.40 -61.03
C LEU A 825 12.41 31.79 -62.05
N MET A 826 12.40 33.05 -62.45
CA MET A 826 11.48 33.61 -63.43
C MET A 826 12.25 34.33 -64.56
N ASN A 827 11.73 34.21 -65.79
CA ASN A 827 12.22 34.97 -66.93
C ASN A 827 11.38 36.26 -67.16
N GLY A 828 11.85 37.15 -68.03
CA GLY A 828 11.12 38.38 -68.41
C GLY A 828 9.77 38.16 -69.12
N GLN A 829 9.30 36.91 -69.29
CA GLN A 829 7.98 36.56 -69.83
C GLN A 829 7.03 36.01 -68.74
N GLY A 830 7.45 36.00 -67.46
CA GLY A 830 6.66 35.48 -66.35
C GLY A 830 6.64 33.95 -66.23
N THR A 831 7.46 33.23 -67.01
CA THR A 831 7.59 31.78 -66.87
C THR A 831 8.38 31.44 -65.61
N TRP A 832 7.82 30.61 -64.73
CA TRP A 832 8.51 30.06 -63.56
C TRP A 832 9.15 28.69 -63.84
N VAL A 833 10.34 28.49 -63.30
CA VAL A 833 11.06 27.20 -63.21
C VAL A 833 11.65 27.04 -61.81
N TRP A 834 12.04 25.82 -61.47
CA TRP A 834 12.74 25.51 -60.22
C TRP A 834 13.97 24.67 -60.50
N ALA A 835 15.05 24.99 -59.79
CA ALA A 835 16.31 24.27 -59.81
C ALA A 835 17.06 24.47 -58.48
N VAL A 836 17.97 23.54 -58.19
CA VAL A 836 18.86 23.61 -57.03
C VAL A 836 20.18 24.26 -57.46
N PRO A 837 20.71 25.26 -56.74
CA PRO A 837 21.98 25.91 -57.08
C PRO A 837 23.14 24.93 -57.27
N GLY A 838 23.98 25.20 -58.28
CA GLY A 838 25.10 24.35 -58.67
C GLY A 838 24.73 23.10 -59.50
N THR A 839 23.47 22.91 -59.89
CA THR A 839 23.08 21.88 -60.87
C THR A 839 23.25 22.37 -62.31
N GLY A 840 23.37 21.44 -63.27
CA GLY A 840 23.41 21.77 -64.69
C GLY A 840 22.16 22.54 -65.16
N GLU A 841 21.00 22.21 -64.59
CA GLU A 841 19.72 22.87 -64.87
C GLU A 841 19.69 24.31 -64.36
N TRP A 842 20.20 24.55 -63.14
CA TRP A 842 20.37 25.90 -62.60
C TRP A 842 21.25 26.75 -63.54
N ASN A 843 22.38 26.20 -64.00
CA ASN A 843 23.26 26.88 -64.95
C ASN A 843 22.57 27.13 -66.30
N GLN A 844 21.74 26.19 -66.77
CA GLN A 844 20.96 26.36 -67.99
C GLN A 844 19.91 27.46 -67.87
N PHE A 845 19.09 27.47 -66.81
CA PHE A 845 18.05 28.50 -66.64
C PHE A 845 18.65 29.89 -66.44
N THR A 846 19.68 30.02 -65.60
CA THR A 846 20.34 31.30 -65.35
C THR A 846 21.07 31.87 -66.57
N SER A 847 21.60 31.02 -67.46
CA SER A 847 22.18 31.46 -68.75
C SER A 847 21.16 31.70 -69.86
N THR A 848 19.90 31.25 -69.71
CA THR A 848 18.83 31.41 -70.70
C THR A 848 17.76 32.44 -70.31
N GLY A 849 18.11 33.38 -69.43
CA GLY A 849 17.30 34.57 -69.13
C GLY A 849 16.37 34.45 -67.92
N PHE A 850 16.45 33.38 -67.13
CA PHE A 850 15.78 33.29 -65.83
C PHE A 850 16.66 33.94 -64.77
N SER A 851 16.37 35.22 -64.45
CA SER A 851 17.25 36.08 -63.65
C SER A 851 16.62 36.55 -62.33
N ASP A 852 15.31 36.79 -62.32
CA ASP A 852 14.54 36.97 -61.09
C ASP A 852 14.49 35.65 -60.33
N ARG A 853 14.86 35.65 -59.05
CA ARG A 853 14.97 34.41 -58.26
C ARG A 853 14.71 34.62 -56.78
N PHE A 854 14.11 33.62 -56.14
CA PHE A 854 13.98 33.57 -54.68
C PHE A 854 14.09 32.14 -54.15
N ARG A 855 14.54 32.02 -52.91
CA ARG A 855 14.66 30.76 -52.17
C ARG A 855 13.28 30.30 -51.70
N VAL A 856 12.92 29.04 -51.98
CA VAL A 856 11.65 28.44 -51.51
C VAL A 856 11.83 27.78 -50.15
N CYS A 857 12.78 26.84 -50.05
CA CYS A 857 13.06 26.03 -48.84
C CYS A 857 14.30 25.15 -49.06
N ASN A 858 14.62 24.26 -48.12
CA ASN A 858 15.60 23.19 -48.28
C ASN A 858 14.92 21.83 -48.52
N ILE A 859 15.44 21.08 -49.48
CA ILE A 859 14.99 19.73 -49.88
C ILE A 859 16.15 18.73 -49.80
N TRP A 860 15.86 17.44 -49.69
CA TRP A 860 16.87 16.36 -49.73
C TRP A 860 17.40 16.14 -51.14
#